data_AF-A0A9P7JRK7-F1
#
_entry.id   AF-A0A9P7JRK7-F1
#
_cell.length_a   1.000
_cell.length_b   1.000
_cell.length_c   1.000
_cell.angle_alpha   90.00
_cell.angle_beta   90.00
_cell.angle_gamma   90.00
#
_symmetry.space_group_name_H-M   'P 1'
#
loop_
_entity.id
_entity.type
_entity.pdbx_description
1 polymer ?
#
loop_
_entity_poly.entity_id
_entity_poly.type
_entity_poly.pdbx_seq_one_letter_code
_entity_poly.pdbx_strand_id
1 'polypeptide(L)'
;MRWLLFTHKDSEITCSNDIGRLRTHGLEQRYLSPTTGLCRQLKVQAITPSGKFEVSIKDNTSETCKLAIWLLTHSPFKGWIIFKWIGKSLWFALKLLWPIVWFLVELYFNSGNSGEDEDTSYNTGYYRPYLRQFQGQLWAARSRTEHSLRLKEEPGTNTRTHTCYPRVLMIRGSNRNEWVQCVDRNTIIHTKYIAISYRTTDIYTQGPHEKKEKAQFTDEVRAAVLGQQFNAYWLNLECLGETESEQNLDAYCMSDVYRRAETTLIMLGRADSGENECWMSWGGQVWTFPEALLSSRLCYKFRDWKEVKALSLFQLANLAYTNSEDEQAIVNAYGNGKDPLERLERLALLKQAIWRRAMASFPTLSGPPLQPKSDVVLGGGYKPHKAERVYALMGFFDHRIQPNHDEDELQALARLSMANDNDRITERMVSMFPSNSTPGASRRWYADNDIYHANLWDILPEIQVAGVTGNGALVLDGCRAAAIRWKNFPDVAFANTYSLTRTVVGSIPYFSWPFIVIGVGIIPDTSRAGGIVFIVFGFIRLLLSPALLLYGKSGRIVTAQPWLIGVKGVIDREMVEGHLYGGTIAHFPKIVHLPTVYLTPSSSPFSTLEQLARRKGSDKQYEDAKEQEKNGPGHMYTLIDTYSSTMYYFCAE
;
A
#
# COMPACT_ATOMS: atom_id res chain seq x y z
N MET A 1 40.71 42.17 11.93
CA MET A 1 40.49 40.83 11.35
C MET A 1 40.08 39.88 12.47
N ARG A 2 38.79 39.58 12.61
CA ARG A 2 38.25 38.71 13.64
C ARG A 2 37.56 37.56 12.90
N TRP A 3 38.21 36.39 12.91
CA TRP A 3 37.68 35.17 12.30
C TRP A 3 36.40 34.76 13.04
N LEU A 4 35.26 34.88 12.37
CA LEU A 4 34.00 34.27 12.80
C LEU A 4 33.99 32.81 12.36
N LEU A 5 34.19 31.92 13.32
CA LEU A 5 33.88 30.50 13.21
C LEU A 5 32.38 30.35 12.90
N PHE A 6 32.06 29.92 11.68
CA PHE A 6 30.75 29.37 11.36
C PHE A 6 30.58 28.04 12.11
N THR A 7 29.94 28.07 13.27
CA THR A 7 29.37 26.87 13.88
C THR A 7 28.17 26.43 13.05
N HIS A 8 28.35 25.37 12.25
CA HIS A 8 27.24 24.61 11.69
C HIS A 8 26.32 24.22 12.85
N LYS A 9 25.11 24.79 12.89
CA LYS A 9 24.09 24.45 13.87
C LYS A 9 23.48 23.13 13.39
N ASP A 10 23.93 22.02 13.96
CA ASP A 10 23.33 20.70 13.74
C ASP A 10 21.83 20.81 14.06
N SER A 11 20.97 20.62 13.05
CA SER A 11 19.52 20.68 13.21
C SER A 11 19.05 19.49 14.03
N GLU A 12 18.59 19.76 15.25
CA GLU A 12 18.00 18.74 16.13
C GLU A 12 16.60 18.37 15.63
N ILE A 13 16.33 17.07 15.52
CA ILE A 13 15.00 16.51 15.25
C ILE A 13 14.41 16.00 16.56
N THR A 14 13.15 16.36 16.83
CA THR A 14 12.42 15.87 18.01
C THR A 14 11.52 14.70 17.60
N CYS A 15 11.69 13.55 18.24
CA CYS A 15 10.83 12.38 18.06
C CYS A 15 10.07 12.04 19.34
N SER A 16 8.92 11.37 19.23
CA SER A 16 8.15 10.88 20.37
C SER A 16 8.31 9.37 20.52
N ASN A 17 8.53 8.88 21.74
CA ASN A 17 8.49 7.45 22.04
C ASN A 17 7.04 6.94 22.24
N ASP A 18 6.84 5.65 22.50
CA ASP A 18 5.50 5.05 22.65
C ASP A 18 4.68 5.61 23.83
N ILE A 19 5.34 6.29 24.77
CA ILE A 19 4.72 6.91 25.95
C ILE A 19 4.49 8.43 25.70
N GLY A 20 4.63 8.91 24.46
CA GLY A 20 4.45 10.33 24.15
C GLY A 20 5.60 11.25 24.62
N ARG A 21 6.71 10.69 25.14
CA ARG A 21 7.86 11.49 25.61
C ARG A 21 8.71 11.91 24.43
N LEU A 22 8.84 13.22 24.28
CA LEU A 22 9.72 13.85 23.31
C LEU A 22 11.19 13.58 23.68
N ARG A 23 11.99 13.21 22.69
CA ARG A 23 13.44 13.13 22.77
C ARG A 23 14.06 13.84 21.58
N THR A 24 15.01 14.73 21.86
CA THR A 24 15.78 15.47 20.85
C THR A 24 17.02 14.69 20.46
N HIS A 25 17.28 14.62 19.15
CA HIS A 25 18.34 13.82 18.57
C HIS A 25 18.92 14.54 17.33
N GLY A 26 20.13 14.17 16.91
CA GLY A 26 20.68 14.64 15.63
C GLY A 26 19.95 14.08 14.41
N LEU A 27 20.39 14.50 13.22
CA LEU A 27 19.81 14.17 11.89
C LEU A 27 19.87 12.67 11.46
N GLU A 28 20.32 11.78 12.32
CA GLU A 28 20.51 10.37 11.98
C GLU A 28 19.17 9.64 11.86
N GLN A 29 19.05 8.70 10.90
CA GLN A 29 17.85 7.88 10.75
C GLN A 29 17.63 7.02 12.00
N ARG A 30 16.38 6.97 12.47
CA ARG A 30 15.98 6.30 13.71
C ARG A 30 14.73 5.49 13.51
N TYR A 31 14.59 4.44 14.32
CA TYR A 31 13.39 3.62 14.39
C TYR A 31 12.96 3.44 15.84
N LEU A 32 11.68 3.15 16.02
CA LEU A 32 11.13 2.76 17.30
C LEU A 32 11.39 1.27 17.52
N SER A 33 12.12 0.93 18.58
CA SER A 33 12.41 -0.47 18.92
C SER A 33 11.11 -1.21 19.26
N PRO A 34 10.76 -2.32 18.57
CA PRO A 34 9.54 -3.07 18.85
C PRO A 34 9.60 -3.83 20.19
N THR A 35 10.79 -3.95 20.77
CA THR A 35 11.02 -4.65 22.03
C THR A 35 10.95 -3.71 23.24
N THR A 36 11.39 -2.47 23.08
CA THR A 36 11.52 -1.51 24.20
C THR A 36 10.64 -0.26 24.06
N GLY A 37 10.05 -0.02 22.88
CA GLY A 37 9.30 1.20 22.59
C GLY A 37 10.14 2.48 22.62
N LEU A 38 11.47 2.34 22.59
CA LEU A 38 12.41 3.45 22.61
C LEU A 38 12.88 3.79 21.18
N CYS A 39 12.96 5.08 20.88
CA CYS A 39 13.60 5.56 19.66
C CYS A 39 15.10 5.24 19.71
N ARG A 40 15.59 4.47 18.73
CA ARG A 40 16.99 4.05 18.60
C ARG A 40 17.52 4.40 17.20
N GLN A 41 18.83 4.61 17.09
CA GLN A 41 19.53 4.77 15.82
C GLN A 41 19.31 3.53 14.94
N LEU A 42 18.95 3.74 13.67
CA LEU A 42 18.79 2.66 12.71
C LEU A 42 20.18 2.12 12.36
N LYS A 43 20.40 0.84 12.64
CA LYS A 43 21.58 0.08 12.21
C LYS A 43 21.08 -1.03 11.31
N VAL A 44 21.55 -1.04 10.07
CA VAL A 44 21.14 -1.99 9.04
C VAL A 44 22.27 -2.99 8.83
N GLN A 45 21.95 -4.28 8.83
CA GLN A 45 22.92 -5.29 8.46
C GLN A 45 23.17 -5.28 6.97
N ALA A 46 24.43 -5.36 6.55
CA ALA A 46 24.81 -5.37 5.15
C ALA A 46 25.83 -6.48 4.87
N ILE A 47 25.76 -7.06 3.67
CA ILE A 47 26.76 -8.01 3.18
C ILE A 47 28.11 -7.30 2.99
N THR A 48 28.07 -6.13 2.36
CA THR A 48 29.21 -5.25 2.12
C THR A 48 29.02 -3.92 2.87
N PRO A 49 29.34 -3.86 4.18
CA PRO A 49 29.16 -2.64 4.96
C PRO A 49 30.10 -1.54 4.45
N SER A 50 29.51 -0.47 3.92
CA SER A 50 30.19 0.71 3.37
C SER A 50 29.88 1.99 4.17
N GLY A 51 28.73 2.03 4.86
CA GLY A 51 28.24 3.21 5.57
C GLY A 51 28.42 3.17 7.09
N LYS A 52 28.38 4.36 7.72
CA LYS A 52 28.42 4.53 9.19
C LYS A 52 27.28 3.82 9.93
N PHE A 53 26.15 3.60 9.26
CA PHE A 53 24.94 2.96 9.80
C PHE A 53 24.81 1.49 9.39
N GLU A 54 25.76 0.98 8.62
CA GLU A 54 25.80 -0.41 8.16
C GLU A 54 26.68 -1.25 9.08
N VAL A 55 26.22 -2.44 9.42
CA VAL A 55 26.94 -3.37 10.30
C VAL A 55 27.08 -4.69 9.57
N SER A 56 28.23 -5.35 9.72
CA SER A 56 28.37 -6.74 9.26
C SER A 56 27.30 -7.63 9.90
N ILE A 57 26.90 -8.68 9.18
CA ILE A 57 25.89 -9.62 9.65
C ILE A 57 26.38 -10.28 10.94
N LYS A 58 25.58 -10.09 11.99
CA LYS A 58 25.70 -10.69 13.32
C LYS A 58 24.43 -11.48 13.60
N ASP A 59 24.57 -12.58 14.31
CA ASP A 59 23.46 -13.35 14.84
C ASP A 59 23.67 -13.66 16.32
N ASN A 60 22.57 -13.98 17.00
CA ASN A 60 22.53 -14.34 18.41
C ASN A 60 22.29 -15.84 18.64
N THR A 61 22.47 -16.69 17.61
CA THR A 61 22.20 -18.12 17.76
C THR A 61 23.15 -18.75 18.75
N SER A 62 22.65 -19.78 19.45
CA SER A 62 23.43 -20.48 20.46
C SER A 62 24.78 -20.96 19.92
N GLU A 63 25.87 -20.42 20.50
CA GLU A 63 27.25 -20.81 20.15
C GLU A 63 27.48 -22.32 20.31
N THR A 64 26.77 -22.96 21.25
CA THR A 64 26.85 -24.42 21.45
C THR A 64 26.44 -25.21 20.20
N CYS A 65 25.38 -24.79 19.49
CA CYS A 65 24.95 -25.43 18.24
C CYS A 65 25.98 -25.22 17.13
N LYS A 66 26.47 -23.98 16.95
CA LYS A 66 27.51 -23.62 15.99
C LYS A 66 28.77 -24.45 16.16
N LEU A 67 29.23 -24.58 17.41
CA LEU A 67 30.39 -25.40 17.76
C LEU A 67 30.13 -26.89 17.53
N ALA A 68 28.95 -27.40 17.90
CA ALA A 68 28.60 -28.81 17.68
C ALA A 68 28.59 -29.17 16.18
N ILE A 69 27.99 -28.31 15.33
CA ILE A 69 28.00 -28.48 13.88
C ILE A 69 29.44 -28.42 13.36
N TRP A 70 30.21 -27.39 13.75
CA TRP A 70 31.60 -27.24 13.32
C TRP A 70 32.47 -28.46 13.66
N LEU A 71 32.36 -29.00 14.89
CA LEU A 71 33.11 -30.17 15.36
C LEU A 71 32.79 -31.45 14.59
N LEU A 72 31.54 -31.60 14.13
CA LEU A 72 31.10 -32.75 13.34
C LEU A 72 31.47 -32.61 11.86
N THR A 73 31.42 -31.40 11.30
CA THR A 73 31.80 -31.14 9.90
C THR A 73 33.31 -31.24 9.70
N HIS A 74 34.12 -30.84 10.69
CA HIS A 74 35.57 -30.87 10.60
C HIS A 74 36.13 -32.05 11.40
N SER A 75 36.31 -33.19 10.75
CA SER A 75 36.92 -34.37 11.39
C SER A 75 38.40 -34.10 11.75
N PRO A 76 38.87 -34.50 12.94
CA PRO A 76 40.25 -34.26 13.36
C PRO A 76 41.29 -35.03 12.51
N PHE A 77 40.90 -36.03 11.73
CA PHE A 77 41.85 -36.89 11.02
C PHE A 77 42.44 -36.28 9.72
N LYS A 78 42.25 -34.98 9.45
CA LYS A 78 42.79 -34.27 8.27
C LYS A 78 43.69 -33.09 8.66
N GLY A 79 45.01 -33.32 8.73
CA GLY A 79 46.06 -32.28 8.72
C GLY A 79 46.15 -31.37 9.96
N TRP A 80 46.65 -30.14 9.77
CA TRP A 80 46.85 -29.11 10.83
C TRP A 80 45.55 -28.61 11.51
N ILE A 81 44.40 -29.15 11.12
CA ILE A 81 43.09 -28.82 11.69
C ILE A 81 42.93 -29.39 13.12
N ILE A 82 43.74 -30.38 13.52
CA ILE A 82 43.69 -31.04 14.85
C ILE A 82 43.77 -30.04 16.01
N PHE A 83 44.73 -29.11 16.00
CA PHE A 83 44.89 -28.14 17.09
C PHE A 83 43.69 -27.20 17.20
N LYS A 84 43.14 -26.73 16.06
CA LYS A 84 41.90 -25.94 16.02
C LYS A 84 40.71 -26.76 16.52
N TRP A 85 40.64 -28.04 16.19
CA TRP A 85 39.59 -28.94 16.64
C TRP A 85 39.62 -29.16 18.15
N ILE A 86 40.80 -29.44 18.72
CA ILE A 86 40.97 -29.59 20.17
C ILE A 86 40.56 -28.31 20.90
N GLY A 87 41.00 -27.13 20.43
CA GLY A 87 40.62 -25.85 21.04
C GLY A 87 39.11 -25.60 21.00
N LYS A 88 38.46 -25.84 19.86
CA LYS A 88 36.99 -25.71 19.71
C LYS A 88 36.21 -26.75 20.52
N SER A 89 36.74 -27.97 20.67
CA SER A 89 36.15 -29.03 21.49
C SER A 89 36.23 -28.69 22.98
N LEU A 90 37.37 -28.16 23.44
CA LEU A 90 37.52 -27.67 24.81
C LEU A 90 36.56 -26.50 25.10
N TRP A 91 36.42 -25.57 24.15
CA TRP A 91 35.46 -24.45 24.26
C TRP A 91 34.01 -24.93 24.30
N PHE A 92 33.64 -25.91 23.47
CA PHE A 92 32.31 -26.52 23.50
C PHE A 92 32.04 -27.24 24.84
N ALA A 93 33.02 -27.99 25.34
CA ALA A 93 32.95 -28.62 26.65
C ALA A 93 32.73 -27.60 27.77
N LEU A 94 33.48 -26.50 27.78
CA LEU A 94 33.30 -25.42 28.76
C LEU A 94 31.90 -24.78 28.68
N LYS A 95 31.36 -24.58 27.47
CA LYS A 95 30.01 -24.04 27.28
C LYS A 95 28.91 -25.00 27.75
N LEU A 96 29.11 -26.32 27.70
CA LEU A 96 28.18 -27.31 28.29
C LEU A 96 28.19 -27.31 29.82
N LEU A 97 29.29 -26.89 30.45
CA LEU A 97 29.39 -26.72 31.91
C LEU A 97 28.62 -25.49 32.40
N TRP A 98 28.53 -24.43 31.58
CA TRP A 98 27.96 -23.14 31.98
C TRP A 98 26.50 -23.22 32.50
N PRO A 99 25.55 -23.92 31.85
CA PRO A 99 24.19 -24.08 32.38
C PRO A 99 24.13 -24.77 33.74
N ILE A 100 25.07 -25.68 34.02
CA ILE A 100 25.14 -26.41 35.31
C ILE A 100 25.67 -25.49 36.40
N VAL A 101 26.71 -24.70 36.10
CA VAL A 101 27.22 -23.68 37.02
C VAL A 101 26.15 -22.62 37.29
N TRP A 102 25.45 -22.16 36.25
CA TRP A 102 24.33 -21.22 36.41
C TRP A 102 23.23 -21.81 37.28
N PHE A 103 22.77 -23.05 37.02
CA PHE A 103 21.79 -23.74 37.87
C PHE A 103 22.25 -23.86 39.33
N LEU A 104 23.53 -24.17 39.58
CA LEU A 104 24.10 -24.22 40.94
C LEU A 104 24.20 -22.83 41.59
N VAL A 105 24.51 -21.78 40.82
CA VAL A 105 24.55 -20.39 41.31
C VAL A 105 23.14 -19.88 41.61
N GLU A 106 22.16 -20.16 40.76
CA GLU A 106 20.76 -19.80 40.95
C GLU A 106 20.15 -20.50 42.19
N LEU A 107 20.48 -21.78 42.40
CA LEU A 107 20.12 -22.53 43.61
C LEU A 107 20.76 -21.95 44.88
N TYR A 108 21.96 -21.37 44.79
CA TYR A 108 22.73 -20.87 45.94
C TYR A 108 22.52 -19.37 46.24
N PHE A 109 22.22 -18.55 45.23
CA PHE A 109 22.20 -17.09 45.35
C PHE A 109 20.84 -16.41 45.12
N ASN A 110 19.77 -17.15 44.75
CA ASN A 110 18.41 -16.64 44.54
C ASN A 110 18.37 -15.26 43.82
N SER A 111 19.19 -15.12 42.78
CA SER A 111 19.46 -13.85 42.11
C SER A 111 18.54 -13.72 40.89
N GLY A 112 17.35 -13.15 41.08
CA GLY A 112 16.39 -12.84 40.02
C GLY A 112 16.80 -11.65 39.15
N ASN A 113 17.98 -11.69 38.52
CA ASN A 113 18.47 -10.63 37.64
C ASN A 113 18.42 -11.10 36.18
N SER A 114 17.26 -10.94 35.54
CA SER A 114 17.08 -11.13 34.10
C SER A 114 17.66 -9.92 33.35
N GLY A 115 18.85 -10.08 32.77
CA GLY A 115 19.47 -9.06 31.92
C GLY A 115 18.76 -8.88 30.58
N GLU A 116 18.60 -7.63 30.14
CA GLU A 116 17.86 -7.20 28.93
C GLU A 116 18.38 -7.76 27.58
N ASP A 117 19.56 -8.39 27.52
CA ASP A 117 20.09 -9.01 26.29
C ASP A 117 19.72 -10.51 26.15
N GLU A 118 19.17 -11.13 27.19
CA GLU A 118 18.46 -12.40 27.09
C GLU A 118 17.01 -12.11 26.66
N ASP A 119 16.83 -11.87 25.35
CA ASP A 119 15.53 -12.08 24.69
C ASP A 119 15.13 -13.53 24.99
N THR A 120 14.36 -13.74 26.08
CA THR A 120 13.96 -15.07 26.54
C THR A 120 13.28 -15.80 25.38
N SER A 121 13.86 -16.92 24.99
CA SER A 121 13.53 -17.68 23.78
C SER A 121 12.26 -18.52 23.93
N TYR A 122 11.21 -17.95 24.50
CA TYR A 122 9.90 -18.59 24.55
C TYR A 122 9.15 -18.32 23.25
N ASN A 123 8.71 -19.40 22.61
CA ASN A 123 7.90 -19.30 21.40
C ASN A 123 6.48 -18.86 21.79
N THR A 124 6.18 -17.60 21.55
CA THR A 124 4.84 -17.01 21.74
C THR A 124 3.89 -17.35 20.58
N GLY A 125 4.40 -17.79 19.44
CA GLY A 125 3.60 -18.09 18.24
C GLY A 125 3.14 -16.86 17.45
N TYR A 126 3.42 -15.64 17.93
CA TYR A 126 3.00 -14.38 17.31
C TYR A 126 4.20 -13.49 16.98
N TYR A 127 4.11 -12.67 15.94
CA TYR A 127 5.07 -11.58 15.72
C TYR A 127 5.02 -10.62 16.89
N ARG A 128 6.15 -9.96 17.18
CA ARG A 128 6.15 -8.92 18.22
C ARG A 128 5.18 -7.81 17.83
N PRO A 129 4.28 -7.39 18.75
CA PRO A 129 3.26 -6.40 18.43
C PRO A 129 3.92 -5.06 18.10
N TYR A 130 3.39 -4.36 17.10
CA TYR A 130 3.71 -2.96 16.90
C TYR A 130 2.96 -2.13 17.93
N LEU A 131 3.68 -1.51 18.87
CA LEU A 131 3.08 -0.87 20.05
C LEU A 131 2.48 0.52 19.77
N ARG A 132 2.78 1.11 18.62
CA ARG A 132 2.35 2.48 18.31
C ARG A 132 0.96 2.49 17.72
N GLN A 133 0.05 3.20 18.39
CA GLN A 133 -1.27 3.52 17.87
C GLN A 133 -1.24 4.86 17.14
N PHE A 134 -2.09 5.03 16.13
CA PHE A 134 -2.23 6.32 15.45
C PHE A 134 -2.72 7.39 16.44
N GLN A 135 -1.99 8.51 16.53
CA GLN A 135 -2.31 9.66 17.37
C GLN A 135 -2.47 10.90 16.48
N GLY A 136 -3.68 11.44 16.40
CA GLY A 136 -4.02 12.61 15.58
C GLY A 136 -5.48 12.59 15.12
N GLN A 137 -5.92 13.64 14.42
CA GLN A 137 -7.20 13.64 13.71
C GLN A 137 -7.03 13.07 12.29
N LEU A 138 -8.00 12.26 11.85
CA LEU A 138 -8.17 11.88 10.46
C LEU A 138 -8.86 13.01 9.69
N TRP A 139 -8.48 13.26 8.44
CA TRP A 139 -9.17 14.23 7.57
C TRP A 139 -10.63 13.87 7.38
N ALA A 140 -10.93 12.61 7.03
CA ALA A 140 -12.29 12.12 6.89
C ALA A 140 -12.86 11.59 8.22
N ALA A 141 -14.16 11.78 8.43
CA ALA A 141 -14.85 11.32 9.62
C ALA A 141 -15.33 9.88 9.41
N ARG A 142 -15.09 9.00 10.38
CA ARG A 142 -15.48 7.59 10.32
C ARG A 142 -16.98 7.37 10.54
N SER A 143 -17.69 8.39 11.03
CA SER A 143 -19.13 8.32 11.28
C SER A 143 -19.77 9.70 11.14
N ARG A 144 -21.10 9.73 10.92
CA ARG A 144 -21.89 10.98 10.95
C ARG A 144 -21.73 11.73 12.29
N THR A 145 -21.63 11.00 13.40
CA THR A 145 -21.33 11.54 14.74
C THR A 145 -19.97 12.23 14.80
N GLU A 146 -18.90 11.58 14.32
CA GLU A 146 -17.57 12.20 14.26
C GLU A 146 -17.56 13.42 13.33
N HIS A 147 -18.27 13.36 12.20
CA HIS A 147 -18.44 14.50 11.27
C HIS A 147 -19.17 15.67 11.93
N SER A 148 -20.27 15.41 12.64
CA SER A 148 -21.05 16.43 13.35
C SER A 148 -20.27 17.11 14.49
N LEU A 149 -19.36 16.38 15.15
CA LEU A 149 -18.45 16.96 16.14
C LEU A 149 -17.44 17.91 15.48
N ARG A 150 -16.98 17.60 14.26
CA ARG A 150 -16.08 18.46 13.47
C ARG A 150 -16.77 19.69 12.90
N LEU A 151 -18.03 19.58 12.47
CA LEU A 151 -18.82 20.68 11.93
C LEU A 151 -19.25 21.73 12.97
N LYS A 152 -18.97 21.56 14.27
CA LYS A 152 -19.28 22.59 15.27
C LYS A 152 -18.53 23.91 15.08
N GLU A 153 -17.57 23.99 14.15
CA GLU A 153 -16.82 25.20 13.83
C GLU A 153 -17.36 26.01 12.62
N GLU A 154 -18.23 25.46 11.76
CA GLU A 154 -18.88 26.24 10.68
C GLU A 154 -20.43 26.11 10.72
N PRO A 155 -21.16 27.19 11.07
CA PRO A 155 -22.61 27.13 11.16
C PRO A 155 -23.27 27.17 9.77
N GLY A 156 -24.07 26.14 9.47
CA GLY A 156 -25.12 26.18 8.42
C GLY A 156 -25.05 25.09 7.34
N THR A 157 -23.98 24.32 7.26
CA THR A 157 -23.65 23.41 6.14
C THR A 157 -24.45 22.08 6.11
N ASN A 158 -25.79 22.19 5.98
CA ASN A 158 -26.73 21.06 5.87
C ASN A 158 -26.27 20.08 4.77
N THR A 159 -25.71 18.94 5.17
CA THR A 159 -24.96 18.03 4.31
C THR A 159 -25.92 17.31 3.36
N ARG A 160 -26.11 17.87 2.15
CA ARG A 160 -26.97 17.28 1.10
C ARG A 160 -26.32 15.98 0.60
N THR A 161 -26.72 14.86 1.20
CA THR A 161 -26.24 13.51 0.89
C THR A 161 -27.05 12.80 -0.20
N HIS A 162 -28.11 13.43 -0.71
CA HIS A 162 -29.03 12.85 -1.68
C HIS A 162 -29.07 13.68 -2.96
N THR A 163 -29.42 13.03 -4.07
CA THR A 163 -29.60 13.58 -5.42
C THR A 163 -30.04 15.05 -5.40
N CYS A 164 -29.16 15.96 -5.81
CA CYS A 164 -29.47 17.38 -5.84
C CYS A 164 -30.42 17.69 -7.01
N TYR A 165 -31.48 18.46 -6.76
CA TYR A 165 -32.18 19.16 -7.83
C TYR A 165 -31.32 20.39 -8.22
N PRO A 166 -31.40 20.89 -9.46
CA PRO A 166 -30.72 22.14 -9.80
C PRO A 166 -31.18 23.25 -8.85
N ARG A 167 -30.25 24.11 -8.44
CA ARG A 167 -30.56 25.27 -7.58
C ARG A 167 -31.38 26.31 -8.32
N VAL A 168 -31.01 26.57 -9.56
CA VAL A 168 -31.63 27.53 -10.45
C VAL A 168 -32.05 26.80 -11.72
N LEU A 169 -33.24 27.11 -12.23
CA LEU A 169 -33.74 26.61 -13.50
C LEU A 169 -34.31 27.77 -14.31
N MET A 170 -34.03 27.84 -15.62
CA MET A 170 -34.69 28.81 -16.49
C MET A 170 -36.07 28.30 -16.86
N ILE A 171 -37.12 29.02 -16.45
CA ILE A 171 -38.52 28.68 -16.75
C ILE A 171 -39.15 29.82 -17.54
N ARG A 172 -39.87 29.50 -18.61
CA ARG A 172 -40.63 30.48 -19.38
C ARG A 172 -41.98 30.76 -18.70
N GLY A 173 -42.17 31.96 -18.18
CA GLY A 173 -43.39 32.32 -17.45
C GLY A 173 -44.63 32.29 -18.34
N SER A 174 -45.69 31.63 -17.88
CA SER A 174 -46.95 31.43 -18.63
C SER A 174 -47.65 32.73 -19.07
N ASN A 175 -47.37 33.85 -18.38
CA ASN A 175 -48.12 35.10 -18.56
C ASN A 175 -47.37 36.17 -19.37
N ARG A 176 -46.03 36.09 -19.48
CA ARG A 176 -45.20 37.14 -20.11
C ARG A 176 -44.33 36.66 -21.27
N ASN A 177 -44.29 35.35 -21.53
CA ASN A 177 -43.40 34.77 -22.56
C ASN A 177 -41.91 35.09 -22.34
N GLU A 178 -41.53 35.51 -21.14
CA GLU A 178 -40.16 35.85 -20.73
C GLU A 178 -39.53 34.65 -20.00
N TRP A 179 -38.24 34.46 -20.20
CA TRP A 179 -37.44 33.47 -19.48
C TRP A 179 -36.98 34.06 -18.15
N VAL A 180 -37.26 33.36 -17.05
CA VAL A 180 -36.95 33.83 -15.70
C VAL A 180 -36.19 32.74 -14.95
N GLN A 181 -35.18 33.13 -14.19
CA GLN A 181 -34.49 32.25 -13.24
C GLN A 181 -35.45 31.89 -12.10
N CYS A 182 -35.79 30.61 -11.99
CA CYS A 182 -36.58 30.07 -10.88
C CYS A 182 -35.63 29.47 -9.84
N VAL A 183 -35.73 29.95 -8.60
CA VAL A 183 -35.00 29.44 -7.43
C VAL A 183 -35.93 28.66 -6.47
N ASP A 184 -37.24 28.69 -6.70
CA ASP A 184 -38.20 27.97 -5.85
C ASP A 184 -38.09 26.45 -6.02
N ARG A 185 -37.67 25.79 -4.95
CA ARG A 185 -37.42 24.35 -4.93
C ARG A 185 -38.66 23.53 -5.27
N ASN A 186 -39.84 23.92 -4.80
CA ASN A 186 -41.07 23.16 -5.05
C ASN A 186 -41.45 23.20 -6.53
N THR A 187 -41.32 24.37 -7.17
CA THR A 187 -41.52 24.52 -8.62
C THR A 187 -40.51 23.70 -9.41
N ILE A 188 -39.21 23.78 -9.06
CA ILE A 188 -38.15 23.04 -9.75
C ILE A 188 -38.38 21.52 -9.71
N ILE A 189 -38.83 20.98 -8.57
CA ILE A 189 -39.05 19.53 -8.41
C ILE A 189 -40.10 18.97 -9.38
N HIS A 190 -41.14 19.76 -9.69
CA HIS A 190 -42.26 19.32 -10.52
C HIS A 190 -42.14 19.78 -11.99
N THR A 191 -41.10 20.55 -12.33
CA THR A 191 -40.92 21.09 -13.68
C THR A 191 -40.05 20.15 -14.51
N LYS A 192 -40.58 19.68 -15.64
CA LYS A 192 -39.79 18.95 -16.65
C LYS A 192 -38.89 19.92 -17.40
N TYR A 193 -37.61 19.59 -17.55
CA TYR A 193 -36.64 20.45 -18.23
C TYR A 193 -35.67 19.67 -19.13
N ILE A 194 -35.06 20.41 -20.06
CA ILE A 194 -33.94 19.95 -20.88
C ILE A 194 -32.62 20.44 -20.27
N ALA A 195 -31.63 19.56 -20.09
CA ALA A 195 -30.25 19.98 -19.77
C ALA A 195 -29.43 20.20 -21.05
N ILE A 196 -28.58 21.22 -21.06
CA ILE A 196 -27.80 21.62 -22.25
C ILE A 196 -26.32 21.29 -22.04
N SER A 197 -25.78 20.40 -22.87
CA SER A 197 -24.35 20.07 -22.91
C SER A 197 -23.70 20.70 -24.14
N TYR A 198 -22.50 21.22 -23.99
CA TYR A 198 -21.78 21.90 -25.09
C TYR A 198 -20.26 21.94 -24.83
N ARG A 199 -19.48 22.19 -25.89
CA ARG A 199 -18.02 22.45 -25.81
C ARG A 199 -17.77 23.97 -25.82
N THR A 200 -17.19 24.56 -24.76
CA THR A 200 -17.03 26.02 -24.61
C THR A 200 -16.34 26.70 -25.80
N THR A 201 -15.32 26.07 -26.37
CA THR A 201 -14.59 26.56 -27.55
C THR A 201 -15.45 26.69 -28.81
N ASP A 202 -16.58 25.97 -28.90
CA ASP A 202 -17.52 26.07 -30.03
C ASP A 202 -18.49 27.26 -29.90
N ILE A 203 -18.52 27.89 -28.73
CA ILE A 203 -19.49 28.93 -28.41
C ILE A 203 -18.85 30.30 -28.46
N TYR A 204 -17.77 30.48 -27.71
CA TYR A 204 -17.12 31.78 -27.58
C TYR A 204 -15.61 31.65 -27.42
N THR A 205 -14.90 32.68 -27.88
CA THR A 205 -13.47 32.86 -27.61
C THR A 205 -13.27 33.88 -26.50
N GLN A 206 -12.27 33.68 -25.63
CA GLN A 206 -11.97 34.65 -24.58
C GLN A 206 -11.54 35.98 -25.21
N GLY A 207 -12.27 37.06 -24.91
CA GLY A 207 -12.02 38.35 -25.53
C GLY A 207 -13.21 39.32 -25.48
N PRO A 208 -13.13 40.45 -26.20
CA PRO A 208 -14.12 41.52 -26.13
C PRO A 208 -15.52 41.10 -26.64
N HIS A 209 -15.61 40.03 -27.43
CA HIS A 209 -16.87 39.54 -28.01
C HIS A 209 -17.58 38.47 -27.16
N GLU A 210 -16.97 38.02 -26.05
CA GLU A 210 -17.46 36.91 -25.22
C GLU A 210 -18.93 37.10 -24.77
N LYS A 211 -19.29 38.28 -24.27
CA LYS A 211 -20.67 38.56 -23.81
C LYS A 211 -21.70 38.47 -24.94
N LYS A 212 -21.33 38.93 -26.14
CA LYS A 212 -22.22 38.91 -27.31
C LYS A 212 -22.38 37.49 -27.85
N GLU A 213 -21.31 36.72 -27.92
CA GLU A 213 -21.31 35.31 -28.35
C GLU A 213 -22.12 34.43 -27.38
N LYS A 214 -21.96 34.63 -26.06
CA LYS A 214 -22.78 33.96 -25.03
C LYS A 214 -24.27 34.29 -25.16
N ALA A 215 -24.62 35.56 -25.37
CA ALA A 215 -26.02 35.95 -25.56
C ALA A 215 -26.63 35.30 -26.81
N GLN A 216 -25.89 35.32 -27.93
CA GLN A 216 -26.34 34.69 -29.18
C GLN A 216 -26.57 33.18 -29.01
N PHE A 217 -25.63 32.47 -28.37
CA PHE A 217 -25.79 31.05 -28.08
C PHE A 217 -26.99 30.76 -27.17
N THR A 218 -27.23 31.60 -26.17
CA THR A 218 -28.36 31.45 -25.27
C THR A 218 -29.70 31.57 -26.03
N ASP A 219 -29.80 32.49 -27.00
CA ASP A 219 -30.98 32.59 -27.86
C ASP A 219 -31.14 31.39 -28.80
N GLU A 220 -30.04 30.85 -29.35
CA GLU A 220 -30.04 29.59 -30.12
C GLU A 220 -30.54 28.40 -29.28
N VAL A 221 -30.13 28.30 -28.02
CA VAL A 221 -30.59 27.29 -27.06
C VAL A 221 -32.08 27.45 -26.77
N ARG A 222 -32.55 28.66 -26.45
CA ARG A 222 -33.98 28.94 -26.19
C ARG A 222 -34.86 28.55 -27.38
N ALA A 223 -34.41 28.85 -28.61
CA ALA A 223 -35.11 28.44 -29.83
C ALA A 223 -35.16 26.90 -29.98
N ALA A 224 -34.06 26.19 -29.70
CA ALA A 224 -34.01 24.73 -29.75
C ALA A 224 -34.93 24.07 -28.69
N VAL A 225 -34.95 24.60 -27.47
CA VAL A 225 -35.79 24.11 -26.36
C VAL A 225 -37.28 24.26 -26.69
N LEU A 226 -37.68 25.40 -27.27
CA LEU A 226 -39.05 25.62 -27.73
C LEU A 226 -39.43 24.69 -28.89
N GLY A 227 -38.50 24.42 -29.82
CA GLY A 227 -38.70 23.45 -30.90
C GLY A 227 -38.94 22.02 -30.40
N GLN A 228 -38.46 21.68 -29.21
CA GLN A 228 -38.71 20.40 -28.53
C GLN A 228 -39.93 20.41 -27.60
N GLN A 229 -40.71 21.49 -27.57
CA GLN A 229 -41.91 21.65 -26.73
C GLN A 229 -41.66 21.68 -25.21
N PHE A 230 -40.49 22.16 -24.77
CA PHE A 230 -40.19 22.35 -23.35
C PHE A 230 -40.27 23.83 -22.94
N ASN A 231 -40.76 24.07 -21.73
CA ASN A 231 -40.88 25.41 -21.14
C ASN A 231 -39.79 25.70 -20.08
N ALA A 232 -38.85 24.78 -19.89
CA ALA A 232 -37.75 24.95 -18.94
C ALA A 232 -36.45 24.30 -19.45
N TYR A 233 -35.31 24.93 -19.15
CA TYR A 233 -33.99 24.37 -19.42
C TYR A 233 -33.00 24.67 -18.30
N TRP A 234 -31.95 23.84 -18.23
CA TRP A 234 -30.79 24.09 -17.40
C TRP A 234 -29.57 24.31 -18.30
N LEU A 235 -28.95 25.47 -18.16
CA LEU A 235 -27.74 25.88 -18.85
C LEU A 235 -26.78 26.45 -17.82
N ASN A 236 -25.60 25.85 -17.67
CA ASN A 236 -24.57 26.31 -16.72
C ASN A 236 -24.18 27.80 -16.89
N LEU A 237 -24.33 28.42 -18.07
CA LEU A 237 -24.09 29.87 -18.25
C LEU A 237 -25.09 30.76 -17.47
N GLU A 238 -26.31 30.27 -17.23
CA GLU A 238 -27.39 31.06 -16.61
C GLU A 238 -27.91 30.46 -15.29
N CYS A 239 -27.65 29.18 -15.00
CA CYS A 239 -28.27 28.43 -13.90
C CYS A 239 -27.31 28.05 -12.75
N LEU A 240 -26.16 28.71 -12.63
CA LEU A 240 -25.25 28.55 -11.49
C LEU A 240 -25.54 29.61 -10.42
N GLY A 241 -25.14 29.33 -9.18
CA GLY A 241 -25.23 30.30 -8.08
C GLY A 241 -24.47 31.62 -8.33
N GLU A 242 -24.80 32.63 -7.54
CA GLU A 242 -24.16 33.95 -7.62
C GLU A 242 -22.78 33.95 -6.93
N THR A 243 -22.62 33.15 -5.86
CA THR A 243 -21.37 33.06 -5.09
C THR A 243 -20.45 31.97 -5.63
N GLU A 244 -19.13 32.14 -5.49
CA GLU A 244 -18.13 31.15 -5.92
C GLU A 244 -18.36 29.78 -5.27
N SER A 245 -18.66 29.73 -3.97
CA SER A 245 -18.99 28.48 -3.27
C SER A 245 -20.20 27.76 -3.87
N GLU A 246 -21.25 28.50 -4.24
CA GLU A 246 -22.44 27.92 -4.87
C GLU A 246 -22.18 27.49 -6.31
N GLN A 247 -21.40 28.25 -7.08
CA GLN A 247 -20.97 27.87 -8.43
C GLN A 247 -20.20 26.56 -8.41
N ASN A 248 -19.26 26.39 -7.48
CA ASN A 248 -18.50 25.17 -7.28
C ASN A 248 -19.44 24.00 -6.99
N LEU A 249 -20.35 24.16 -6.02
CA LEU A 249 -21.30 23.11 -5.65
C LEU A 249 -22.20 22.70 -6.81
N ASP A 250 -22.74 23.68 -7.55
CA ASP A 250 -23.66 23.43 -8.67
C ASP A 250 -22.90 22.78 -9.86
N ALA A 251 -21.67 23.21 -10.14
CA ALA A 251 -20.82 22.61 -11.18
C ALA A 251 -20.43 21.17 -10.85
N TYR A 252 -19.85 20.90 -9.68
CA TYR A 252 -19.40 19.55 -9.34
C TYR A 252 -20.53 18.57 -8.99
N CYS A 253 -21.77 19.06 -8.83
CA CYS A 253 -22.96 18.24 -8.72
C CYS A 253 -23.83 18.27 -9.99
N MET A 254 -23.33 18.80 -11.11
CA MET A 254 -24.11 18.92 -12.35
C MET A 254 -24.62 17.57 -12.86
N SER A 255 -23.89 16.47 -12.62
CA SER A 255 -24.31 15.12 -12.96
C SER A 255 -25.71 14.76 -12.43
N ASP A 256 -26.12 15.28 -11.26
CA ASP A 256 -27.47 15.08 -10.73
C ASP A 256 -28.54 15.84 -11.52
N VAL A 257 -28.17 16.99 -12.09
CA VAL A 257 -29.03 17.80 -12.97
C VAL A 257 -29.26 17.07 -14.30
N TYR A 258 -28.23 16.46 -14.88
CA TYR A 258 -28.40 15.62 -16.09
C TYR A 258 -29.14 14.31 -15.76
N ARG A 259 -28.85 13.66 -14.61
CA ARG A 259 -29.58 12.50 -14.03
C ARG A 259 -31.00 12.86 -13.52
N ARG A 260 -31.52 14.03 -13.90
CA ARG A 260 -32.91 14.47 -13.66
C ARG A 260 -33.58 15.13 -14.86
N ALA A 261 -32.83 15.49 -15.88
CA ALA A 261 -33.40 16.07 -17.08
C ALA A 261 -34.25 15.03 -17.83
N GLU A 262 -35.35 15.47 -18.42
CA GLU A 262 -36.16 14.59 -19.28
C GLU A 262 -35.49 14.35 -20.63
N THR A 263 -34.61 15.24 -21.05
CA THR A 263 -33.77 15.10 -22.24
C THR A 263 -32.53 15.96 -22.08
N THR A 264 -31.40 15.49 -22.58
CA THR A 264 -30.17 16.27 -22.68
C THR A 264 -29.90 16.60 -24.14
N LEU A 265 -29.78 17.89 -24.42
CA LEU A 265 -29.47 18.43 -25.74
C LEU A 265 -27.99 18.75 -25.84
N ILE A 266 -27.29 18.03 -26.72
CA ILE A 266 -25.88 18.27 -27.06
C ILE A 266 -25.82 19.30 -28.18
N MET A 267 -25.36 20.50 -27.86
CA MET A 267 -25.14 21.59 -28.83
C MET A 267 -23.70 21.51 -29.32
N LEU A 268 -23.50 21.04 -30.55
CA LEU A 268 -22.19 20.94 -31.20
C LEU A 268 -21.88 22.20 -31.99
N GLY A 269 -20.59 22.45 -32.28
CA GLY A 269 -20.15 23.54 -33.14
C GLY A 269 -20.74 23.54 -34.56
N ARG A 270 -20.14 24.34 -35.44
CA ARG A 270 -20.57 24.44 -36.83
C ARG A 270 -20.17 23.19 -37.61
N ALA A 271 -21.09 22.56 -38.32
CA ALA A 271 -20.83 21.31 -39.06
C ALA A 271 -19.77 21.52 -40.16
N ASP A 272 -19.71 22.73 -40.71
CA ASP A 272 -18.71 23.17 -41.70
C ASP A 272 -17.27 23.09 -41.17
N SER A 273 -17.09 23.06 -39.85
CA SER A 273 -15.77 22.90 -39.20
C SER A 273 -15.32 21.43 -39.11
N GLY A 274 -16.13 20.47 -39.57
CA GLY A 274 -15.85 19.03 -39.53
C GLY A 274 -16.66 18.30 -38.46
N GLU A 275 -17.71 17.57 -38.86
CA GLU A 275 -18.63 16.86 -37.95
C GLU A 275 -17.91 15.90 -36.98
N ASN A 276 -16.95 15.12 -37.49
CA ASN A 276 -16.18 14.17 -36.69
C ASN A 276 -15.28 14.88 -35.66
N GLU A 277 -14.71 16.04 -36.01
CA GLU A 277 -13.87 16.82 -35.11
C GLU A 277 -14.69 17.45 -33.99
N CYS A 278 -15.89 17.98 -34.29
CA CYS A 278 -16.85 18.43 -33.29
C CYS A 278 -17.22 17.32 -32.29
N TRP A 279 -17.47 16.10 -32.77
CA TRP A 279 -17.80 14.96 -31.91
C TRP A 279 -16.62 14.50 -31.03
N MET A 280 -15.44 14.27 -31.62
CA MET A 280 -14.25 13.84 -30.88
C MET A 280 -13.83 14.86 -29.81
N SER A 281 -13.90 16.15 -30.15
CA SER A 281 -13.52 17.22 -29.24
C SER A 281 -14.51 17.44 -28.10
N TRP A 282 -15.83 17.26 -28.33
CA TRP A 282 -16.82 17.23 -27.27
C TRP A 282 -16.67 15.98 -26.39
N GLY A 283 -16.49 14.79 -26.99
CA GLY A 283 -16.38 13.52 -26.26
C GLY A 283 -15.10 13.36 -25.44
N GLY A 284 -14.05 14.12 -25.76
CA GLY A 284 -12.78 14.15 -25.04
C GLY A 284 -12.82 14.87 -23.68
N GLN A 285 -13.89 15.62 -23.37
CA GLN A 285 -13.99 16.36 -22.10
C GLN A 285 -14.42 15.45 -20.94
N VAL A 286 -13.99 15.80 -19.72
CA VAL A 286 -14.26 14.99 -18.51
C VAL A 286 -15.75 14.92 -18.18
N TRP A 287 -16.46 16.07 -18.23
CA TRP A 287 -17.86 16.17 -17.83
C TRP A 287 -18.84 15.67 -18.88
N THR A 288 -18.51 15.72 -20.18
CA THR A 288 -19.42 15.27 -21.24
C THR A 288 -19.78 13.78 -21.12
N PHE A 289 -18.90 12.98 -20.51
CA PHE A 289 -19.15 11.56 -20.24
C PHE A 289 -20.28 11.31 -19.21
N PRO A 290 -20.22 11.81 -17.95
CA PRO A 290 -21.35 11.72 -17.03
C PRO A 290 -22.60 12.45 -17.53
N GLU A 291 -22.45 13.58 -18.24
CA GLU A 291 -23.58 14.29 -18.84
C GLU A 291 -24.36 13.38 -19.80
N ALA A 292 -23.69 12.66 -20.70
CA ALA A 292 -24.37 11.77 -21.63
C ALA A 292 -24.88 10.49 -20.96
N LEU A 293 -24.03 9.78 -20.20
CA LEU A 293 -24.37 8.47 -19.64
C LEU A 293 -25.49 8.50 -18.59
N LEU A 294 -25.60 9.59 -17.83
CA LEU A 294 -26.61 9.71 -16.78
C LEU A 294 -27.94 10.28 -17.30
N SER A 295 -27.98 10.70 -18.57
CA SER A 295 -29.17 11.27 -19.19
C SER A 295 -30.22 10.20 -19.50
N SER A 296 -31.49 10.53 -19.28
CA SER A 296 -32.62 9.66 -19.64
C SER A 296 -32.79 9.51 -21.16
N ARG A 297 -32.63 10.60 -21.91
CA ARG A 297 -32.73 10.67 -23.38
C ARG A 297 -31.71 11.66 -23.91
N LEU A 298 -31.12 11.35 -25.07
CA LEU A 298 -30.13 12.21 -25.72
C LEU A 298 -30.65 12.71 -27.08
N CYS A 299 -30.37 13.98 -27.35
CA CYS A 299 -30.54 14.58 -28.65
C CYS A 299 -29.35 15.50 -28.94
N TYR A 300 -29.10 15.77 -30.22
CA TYR A 300 -28.03 16.67 -30.62
C TYR A 300 -28.47 17.61 -31.74
N LYS A 301 -27.76 18.73 -31.83
CA LYS A 301 -27.95 19.76 -32.84
C LYS A 301 -26.61 20.44 -33.13
N PHE A 302 -26.20 20.45 -34.40
CA PHE A 302 -25.15 21.35 -34.87
C PHE A 302 -25.71 22.78 -34.96
N ARG A 303 -24.90 23.79 -34.65
CA ARG A 303 -25.36 25.20 -34.64
C ARG A 303 -25.95 25.68 -35.98
N ASP A 304 -25.45 25.16 -37.11
CA ASP A 304 -25.93 25.54 -38.44
C ASP A 304 -27.22 24.80 -38.85
N TRP A 305 -27.59 23.73 -38.12
CA TRP A 305 -28.77 22.95 -38.41
C TRP A 305 -30.00 23.52 -37.72
N LYS A 306 -31.16 23.40 -38.39
CA LYS A 306 -32.45 23.78 -37.79
C LYS A 306 -33.08 22.65 -36.98
N GLU A 307 -32.84 21.41 -37.37
CA GLU A 307 -33.46 20.22 -36.77
C GLU A 307 -32.63 19.67 -35.60
N VAL A 308 -33.33 19.15 -34.59
CA VAL A 308 -32.75 18.42 -33.46
C VAL A 308 -32.94 16.93 -33.74
N LYS A 309 -31.86 16.15 -33.69
CA LYS A 309 -31.89 14.70 -33.95
C LYS A 309 -31.77 13.91 -32.64
N ALA A 310 -32.54 12.83 -32.52
CA ALA A 310 -32.41 11.89 -31.41
C ALA A 310 -31.12 11.07 -31.55
N LEU A 311 -30.51 10.70 -30.42
CA LEU A 311 -29.26 9.95 -30.38
C LEU A 311 -29.35 8.81 -29.37
N SER A 312 -28.96 7.60 -29.77
CA SER A 312 -28.76 6.50 -28.83
C SER A 312 -27.37 6.54 -28.20
N LEU A 313 -27.22 6.00 -26.99
CA LEU A 313 -25.91 5.89 -26.33
C LEU A 313 -24.90 5.06 -27.16
N PHE A 314 -25.36 4.03 -27.87
CA PHE A 314 -24.52 3.23 -28.77
C PHE A 314 -23.99 4.04 -29.95
N GLN A 315 -24.85 4.85 -30.59
CA GLN A 315 -24.42 5.77 -31.64
C GLN A 315 -23.46 6.84 -31.12
N LEU A 316 -23.71 7.37 -29.90
CA LEU A 316 -22.81 8.32 -29.27
C LEU A 316 -21.40 7.74 -29.09
N ALA A 317 -21.30 6.49 -28.62
CA ALA A 317 -20.00 5.85 -28.39
C ALA A 317 -19.17 5.71 -29.68
N ASN A 318 -19.83 5.46 -30.81
CA ASN A 318 -19.15 5.36 -32.10
C ASN A 318 -18.76 6.71 -32.71
N LEU A 319 -19.50 7.79 -32.39
CA LEU A 319 -19.25 9.12 -32.95
C LEU A 319 -18.25 9.94 -32.13
N ALA A 320 -18.39 9.92 -30.80
CA ALA A 320 -17.71 10.86 -29.91
C ALA A 320 -16.44 10.31 -29.25
N TYR A 321 -16.29 9.00 -29.17
CA TYR A 321 -15.30 8.37 -28.30
C TYR A 321 -14.24 7.58 -29.08
N THR A 322 -12.98 7.74 -28.70
CA THR A 322 -11.84 7.13 -29.40
C THR A 322 -11.70 5.63 -29.12
N ASN A 323 -12.02 5.18 -27.91
CA ASN A 323 -11.97 3.78 -27.50
C ASN A 323 -13.39 3.21 -27.49
N SER A 324 -13.92 2.90 -28.68
CA SER A 324 -15.32 2.48 -28.82
C SER A 324 -15.62 1.17 -28.07
N GLU A 325 -14.69 0.21 -27.98
CA GLU A 325 -14.93 -1.10 -27.34
C GLU A 325 -15.15 -1.00 -25.82
N ASP A 326 -14.19 -0.45 -25.05
CA ASP A 326 -14.30 -0.27 -23.59
C ASP A 326 -15.55 0.54 -23.21
N GLU A 327 -15.85 1.58 -23.99
CA GLU A 327 -16.91 2.51 -23.67
C GLU A 327 -18.28 2.03 -24.14
N GLN A 328 -18.34 1.22 -25.20
CA GLN A 328 -19.53 0.43 -25.52
C GLN A 328 -19.85 -0.57 -24.39
N ALA A 329 -18.86 -1.21 -23.76
CA ALA A 329 -19.10 -2.07 -22.60
C ALA A 329 -19.72 -1.29 -21.42
N ILE A 330 -19.23 -0.08 -21.14
CA ILE A 330 -19.83 0.82 -20.14
C ILE A 330 -21.26 1.22 -20.55
N VAL A 331 -21.47 1.60 -21.82
CA VAL A 331 -22.79 1.99 -22.34
C VAL A 331 -23.79 0.83 -22.26
N ASN A 332 -23.39 -0.39 -22.58
CA ASN A 332 -24.25 -1.57 -22.48
C ASN A 332 -24.67 -1.84 -21.03
N ALA A 333 -23.73 -1.71 -20.09
CA ALA A 333 -23.98 -1.89 -18.66
C ALA A 333 -24.93 -0.82 -18.07
N TYR A 334 -24.90 0.43 -18.53
CA TYR A 334 -25.80 1.50 -18.06
C TYR A 334 -27.10 1.62 -18.86
N GLY A 335 -27.07 1.34 -20.17
CA GLY A 335 -28.17 1.65 -21.08
C GLY A 335 -29.20 0.53 -21.24
N ASN A 336 -28.78 -0.75 -21.14
CA ASN A 336 -29.68 -1.87 -21.40
C ASN A 336 -29.96 -2.77 -20.19
N GLY A 337 -29.14 -2.77 -19.14
CA GLY A 337 -29.36 -3.54 -17.89
C GLY A 337 -29.40 -5.07 -18.02
N LYS A 338 -29.46 -5.63 -19.24
CA LYS A 338 -29.39 -7.07 -19.56
C LYS A 338 -27.99 -7.66 -19.35
N ASP A 339 -27.02 -6.79 -19.10
CA ASP A 339 -25.60 -7.00 -19.36
C ASP A 339 -24.84 -6.62 -18.07
N PRO A 340 -24.83 -7.51 -17.05
CA PRO A 340 -24.38 -7.17 -15.71
C PRO A 340 -22.87 -7.32 -15.63
N LEU A 341 -22.12 -6.35 -16.14
CA LEU A 341 -20.77 -6.13 -15.62
C LEU A 341 -20.89 -6.08 -14.09
N GLU A 342 -20.11 -6.92 -13.40
CA GLU A 342 -20.05 -6.87 -11.95
C GLU A 342 -19.77 -5.42 -11.54
N ARG A 343 -20.43 -4.95 -10.48
CA ARG A 343 -20.39 -3.55 -10.06
C ARG A 343 -18.95 -3.01 -10.03
N LEU A 344 -18.00 -3.83 -9.58
CA LEU A 344 -16.58 -3.53 -9.54
C LEU A 344 -15.92 -3.34 -10.93
N GLU A 345 -16.18 -4.24 -11.89
CA GLU A 345 -15.64 -4.15 -13.25
C GLU A 345 -16.12 -2.88 -13.96
N ARG A 346 -17.43 -2.59 -13.86
CA ARG A 346 -18.03 -1.35 -14.35
C ARG A 346 -17.37 -0.11 -13.74
N LEU A 347 -17.07 -0.11 -12.44
CA LEU A 347 -16.42 1.02 -11.78
C LEU A 347 -14.95 1.19 -12.19
N ALA A 348 -14.23 0.08 -12.40
CA ALA A 348 -12.86 0.11 -12.91
C ALA A 348 -12.80 0.73 -14.31
N LEU A 349 -13.64 0.25 -15.24
CA LEU A 349 -13.75 0.80 -16.60
C LEU A 349 -14.19 2.28 -16.58
N LEU A 350 -15.15 2.63 -15.74
CA LEU A 350 -15.61 4.02 -15.60
C LEU A 350 -14.48 4.96 -15.13
N LYS A 351 -13.70 4.55 -14.13
CA LYS A 351 -12.54 5.32 -13.66
C LYS A 351 -11.52 5.49 -14.79
N GLN A 352 -11.18 4.41 -15.50
CA GLN A 352 -10.24 4.48 -16.62
C GLN A 352 -10.73 5.44 -17.72
N ALA A 353 -12.00 5.35 -18.13
CA ALA A 353 -12.60 6.21 -19.14
C ALA A 353 -12.53 7.71 -18.77
N ILE A 354 -12.82 8.06 -17.51
CA ILE A 354 -12.74 9.43 -17.00
C ILE A 354 -11.28 9.93 -16.93
N TRP A 355 -10.34 9.10 -16.46
CA TRP A 355 -8.93 9.50 -16.34
C TRP A 355 -8.25 9.69 -17.71
N ARG A 356 -8.62 8.91 -18.73
CA ARG A 356 -8.14 9.08 -20.11
C ARG A 356 -8.55 10.43 -20.71
N ARG A 357 -9.81 10.85 -20.53
CA ARG A 357 -10.34 12.15 -21.00
C ARG A 357 -9.60 13.34 -20.39
N ALA A 358 -9.30 13.25 -19.11
CA ALA A 358 -8.53 14.28 -18.42
C ALA A 358 -7.04 14.32 -18.79
N MET A 359 -6.53 13.35 -19.56
CA MET A 359 -5.20 13.41 -20.18
C MET A 359 -5.24 14.06 -21.57
N ALA A 360 -6.33 13.92 -22.33
CA ALA A 360 -6.51 14.58 -23.62
C ALA A 360 -6.61 16.11 -23.52
N SER A 361 -6.97 16.64 -22.35
CA SER A 361 -6.90 18.08 -22.01
C SER A 361 -5.47 18.58 -21.72
N PHE A 362 -4.45 17.72 -21.75
CA PHE A 362 -3.04 18.12 -21.75
C PHE A 362 -2.47 17.89 -23.16
N PRO A 363 -2.09 18.95 -23.91
CA PRO A 363 -1.45 18.73 -25.19
C PRO A 363 -0.08 18.09 -24.98
N THR A 364 0.09 16.89 -25.53
CA THR A 364 1.35 16.15 -25.62
C THR A 364 2.32 16.96 -26.49
N LEU A 365 3.15 17.79 -25.88
CA LEU A 365 4.34 18.38 -26.51
C LEU A 365 5.52 18.22 -25.56
N SER A 366 6.46 17.41 -26.01
CA SER A 366 7.77 17.12 -25.43
C SER A 366 8.45 18.40 -24.92
N GLY A 367 8.69 18.50 -23.61
CA GLY A 367 9.33 19.65 -22.98
C GLY A 367 9.23 19.63 -21.45
N PRO A 368 9.63 20.74 -20.78
CA PRO A 368 9.40 20.94 -19.34
C PRO A 368 7.90 20.98 -18.99
N PRO A 369 7.51 20.76 -17.71
CA PRO A 369 6.12 20.82 -17.29
C PRO A 369 5.63 22.27 -17.31
N LEU A 370 5.02 22.67 -18.44
CA LEU A 370 4.22 23.88 -18.51
C LEU A 370 2.91 23.65 -17.75
N GLN A 371 2.58 24.64 -16.92
CA GLN A 371 1.36 24.70 -16.10
C GLN A 371 0.09 24.35 -16.89
N PRO A 372 -0.96 23.82 -16.22
CA PRO A 372 -2.16 23.31 -16.87
C PRO A 372 -2.74 24.32 -17.86
N LYS A 373 -2.76 23.97 -19.15
CA LYS A 373 -3.60 24.64 -20.14
C LYS A 373 -5.04 24.21 -19.88
N SER A 374 -5.82 25.17 -19.40
CA SER A 374 -7.11 25.03 -18.75
C SER A 374 -8.28 25.29 -19.69
N ASP A 375 -9.08 24.27 -20.02
CA ASP A 375 -10.28 24.40 -20.89
C ASP A 375 -11.62 24.04 -20.22
N VAL A 376 -11.71 24.08 -18.88
CA VAL A 376 -12.99 24.17 -18.16
C VAL A 376 -13.06 25.52 -17.47
N VAL A 377 -13.38 26.56 -18.23
CA VAL A 377 -13.79 27.86 -17.70
C VAL A 377 -15.30 27.95 -17.78
N LEU A 378 -15.97 27.51 -16.70
CA LEU A 378 -17.27 28.04 -16.31
C LEU A 378 -17.14 29.56 -16.25
N GLY A 379 -18.10 30.28 -16.85
CA GLY A 379 -17.99 31.72 -17.09
C GLY A 379 -17.49 32.55 -15.90
N GLY A 380 -16.28 33.08 -16.04
CA GLY A 380 -15.63 33.99 -15.08
C GLY A 380 -14.50 33.32 -14.31
N GLY A 381 -13.24 33.58 -14.69
CA GLY A 381 -12.04 33.47 -13.82
C GLY A 381 -11.78 32.16 -13.05
N TYR A 382 -12.49 31.08 -13.39
CA TYR A 382 -12.61 29.88 -12.57
C TYR A 382 -11.36 29.00 -12.68
N LYS A 383 -10.76 28.61 -11.54
CA LYS A 383 -9.67 27.64 -11.49
C LYS A 383 -10.26 26.25 -11.20
N PRO A 384 -10.11 25.27 -12.12
CA PRO A 384 -10.63 23.92 -11.88
C PRO A 384 -9.95 23.30 -10.65
N HIS A 385 -10.73 22.61 -9.81
CA HIS A 385 -10.17 21.90 -8.67
C HIS A 385 -9.25 20.77 -9.14
N LYS A 386 -8.17 20.53 -8.40
CA LYS A 386 -7.24 19.43 -8.69
C LYS A 386 -7.92 18.06 -8.73
N ALA A 387 -9.01 17.88 -7.98
CA ALA A 387 -9.77 16.64 -7.88
C ALA A 387 -10.97 16.52 -8.85
N GLU A 388 -11.03 17.33 -9.91
CA GLU A 388 -12.15 17.36 -10.88
C GLU A 388 -12.59 15.98 -11.38
N ARG A 389 -11.64 15.10 -11.68
CA ARG A 389 -11.89 13.71 -12.14
C ARG A 389 -12.72 12.90 -11.16
N VAL A 390 -12.44 13.08 -9.87
CA VAL A 390 -13.16 12.38 -8.79
C VAL A 390 -14.57 12.93 -8.65
N TYR A 391 -14.76 14.24 -8.82
CA TYR A 391 -16.10 14.84 -8.79
C TYR A 391 -16.95 14.42 -10.00
N ALA A 392 -16.35 14.24 -11.18
CA ALA A 392 -17.05 13.65 -12.32
C ALA A 392 -17.43 12.18 -12.06
N LEU A 393 -16.52 11.39 -11.47
CA LEU A 393 -16.79 10.01 -11.04
C LEU A 393 -17.88 9.93 -9.97
N MET A 394 -17.96 10.91 -9.07
CA MET A 394 -18.96 11.00 -8.01
C MET A 394 -20.39 10.99 -8.56
N GLY A 395 -20.61 11.49 -9.78
CA GLY A 395 -21.92 11.48 -10.43
C GLY A 395 -22.54 10.09 -10.59
N PHE A 396 -21.75 9.02 -10.56
CA PHE A 396 -22.21 7.63 -10.74
C PHE A 396 -22.56 6.90 -9.43
N PHE A 397 -22.30 7.49 -8.27
CA PHE A 397 -22.64 6.90 -6.97
C PHE A 397 -23.95 7.45 -6.40
N ASP A 398 -24.29 7.03 -5.19
CA ASP A 398 -25.48 7.51 -4.48
C ASP A 398 -25.17 8.69 -3.56
N HIS A 399 -24.06 8.62 -2.82
CA HIS A 399 -23.66 9.67 -1.88
C HIS A 399 -22.66 10.63 -2.52
N ARG A 400 -22.91 11.93 -2.36
CA ARG A 400 -22.06 13.02 -2.83
C ARG A 400 -21.09 13.46 -1.72
N ILE A 401 -19.87 13.82 -2.11
CA ILE A 401 -18.91 14.52 -1.26
C ILE A 401 -18.92 16.01 -1.61
N GLN A 402 -18.71 16.88 -0.62
CA GLN A 402 -18.57 18.31 -0.88
C GLN A 402 -17.20 18.60 -1.51
N PRO A 403 -17.16 19.32 -2.64
CA PRO A 403 -15.92 19.73 -3.28
C PRO A 403 -15.09 20.64 -2.37
N ASN A 404 -13.79 20.41 -2.35
CA ASN A 404 -12.80 21.24 -1.69
C ASN A 404 -11.72 21.66 -2.71
N HIS A 405 -11.24 22.90 -2.63
CA HIS A 405 -10.21 23.43 -3.51
C HIS A 405 -8.81 22.91 -3.16
N ASP A 406 -8.56 22.65 -1.87
CA ASP A 406 -7.22 22.27 -1.39
C ASP A 406 -6.93 20.77 -1.47
N GLU A 407 -7.93 19.95 -1.83
CA GLU A 407 -7.77 18.51 -1.86
C GLU A 407 -7.22 17.98 -3.20
N ASP A 408 -6.29 17.02 -3.10
CA ASP A 408 -5.76 16.30 -4.25
C ASP A 408 -6.70 15.15 -4.67
N GLU A 409 -6.56 14.64 -5.91
CA GLU A 409 -7.34 13.49 -6.42
C GLU A 409 -7.37 12.29 -5.45
N LEU A 410 -6.24 12.01 -4.79
CA LEU A 410 -6.11 10.92 -3.80
C LEU A 410 -7.07 11.09 -2.62
N GLN A 411 -7.13 12.30 -2.07
CA GLN A 411 -7.93 12.61 -0.89
C GLN A 411 -9.42 12.57 -1.23
N ALA A 412 -9.79 13.18 -2.36
CA ALA A 412 -11.16 13.15 -2.86
C ALA A 412 -11.63 11.72 -3.15
N LEU A 413 -10.80 10.88 -3.81
CA LEU A 413 -11.18 9.52 -4.19
C LEU A 413 -11.42 8.64 -2.96
N ALA A 414 -10.54 8.74 -1.96
CA ALA A 414 -10.73 8.03 -0.70
C ALA A 414 -11.98 8.52 0.06
N ARG A 415 -12.24 9.85 0.11
CA ARG A 415 -13.49 10.39 0.68
C ARG A 415 -14.72 9.86 -0.04
N LEU A 416 -14.70 9.79 -1.36
CA LEU A 416 -15.81 9.30 -2.17
C LEU A 416 -16.09 7.81 -1.94
N SER A 417 -15.02 7.00 -1.86
CA SER A 417 -15.10 5.57 -1.53
C SER A 417 -15.65 5.32 -0.13
N MET A 418 -15.13 6.03 0.89
CA MET A 418 -15.63 5.95 2.26
C MET A 418 -17.10 6.36 2.38
N ALA A 419 -17.59 7.26 1.53
CA ALA A 419 -18.99 7.69 1.55
C ALA A 419 -19.98 6.64 1.00
N ASN A 420 -19.53 5.54 0.38
CA ASN A 420 -20.42 4.61 -0.33
C ASN A 420 -20.15 3.10 -0.10
N ASP A 421 -18.93 2.70 0.27
CA ASP A 421 -18.38 1.34 0.06
C ASP A 421 -18.73 0.76 -1.33
N ASN A 422 -17.90 1.13 -2.29
CA ASN A 422 -17.95 0.62 -3.64
C ASN A 422 -17.07 -0.63 -3.74
N ASP A 423 -17.55 -1.74 -3.16
CA ASP A 423 -16.91 -3.06 -3.22
C ASP A 423 -15.45 -3.05 -2.75
N ARG A 424 -15.12 -2.14 -1.81
CA ARG A 424 -13.77 -1.87 -1.31
C ARG A 424 -12.75 -1.55 -2.41
N ILE A 425 -13.14 -0.77 -3.42
CA ILE A 425 -12.29 -0.44 -4.57
C ILE A 425 -10.98 0.24 -4.14
N THR A 426 -11.01 1.14 -3.15
CA THR A 426 -9.81 1.83 -2.66
C THR A 426 -8.84 0.85 -2.03
N GLU A 427 -9.34 -0.08 -1.22
CA GLU A 427 -8.58 -1.13 -0.57
C GLU A 427 -7.96 -2.09 -1.58
N ARG A 428 -8.70 -2.44 -2.64
CA ARG A 428 -8.20 -3.23 -3.77
C ARG A 428 -7.06 -2.50 -4.49
N MET A 429 -7.24 -1.21 -4.76
CA MET A 429 -6.22 -0.39 -5.42
C MET A 429 -4.93 -0.25 -4.60
N VAL A 430 -5.04 -0.05 -3.28
CA VAL A 430 -3.89 0.00 -2.37
C VAL A 430 -3.09 -1.30 -2.36
N SER A 431 -3.75 -2.42 -2.69
CA SER A 431 -3.11 -3.74 -2.76
C SER A 431 -2.40 -4.00 -4.10
N MET A 432 -2.50 -3.09 -5.07
CA MET A 432 -1.81 -3.20 -6.36
C MET A 432 -0.43 -2.54 -6.31
N PHE A 433 0.54 -3.15 -6.98
CA PHE A 433 1.91 -2.66 -7.07
C PHE A 433 2.11 -1.96 -8.43
N PRO A 434 2.19 -0.63 -8.48
CA PRO A 434 2.16 0.12 -9.73
C PRO A 434 3.40 -0.15 -10.59
N SER A 435 3.20 -0.43 -11.89
CA SER A 435 4.29 -0.76 -12.83
C SER A 435 5.18 0.42 -13.25
N ASN A 436 4.63 1.64 -13.25
CA ASN A 436 5.37 2.83 -13.65
C ASN A 436 5.86 3.59 -12.40
N SER A 437 7.04 3.22 -11.91
CA SER A 437 7.80 3.96 -10.88
C SER A 437 8.49 5.20 -11.48
N THR A 438 7.75 6.04 -12.21
CA THR A 438 8.26 7.39 -12.54
C THR A 438 8.39 8.17 -11.22
N PRO A 439 9.44 8.97 -10.99
CA PRO A 439 9.56 9.77 -9.77
C PRO A 439 8.34 10.69 -9.62
N GLY A 440 7.48 10.41 -8.65
CA GLY A 440 6.18 11.08 -8.43
C GLY A 440 4.93 10.28 -8.82
N ALA A 441 5.03 9.25 -9.67
CA ALA A 441 3.96 8.30 -9.98
C ALA A 441 3.75 7.27 -8.84
N SER A 442 4.81 6.91 -8.12
CA SER A 442 4.76 6.14 -6.86
C SER A 442 3.90 6.76 -5.76
N ARG A 443 3.44 8.01 -5.92
CA ARG A 443 2.53 8.69 -5.01
C ARG A 443 1.05 8.37 -5.26
N ARG A 444 0.69 7.70 -6.37
CA ARG A 444 -0.70 7.44 -6.76
C ARG A 444 -1.07 5.97 -6.56
N TRP A 445 -1.62 5.64 -5.39
CA TRP A 445 -2.12 4.29 -5.09
C TRP A 445 -3.33 3.87 -5.95
N TYR A 446 -3.89 4.76 -6.79
CA TYR A 446 -5.01 4.47 -7.68
C TYR A 446 -4.60 4.07 -9.11
N ALA A 447 -3.35 3.66 -9.33
CA ALA A 447 -2.88 3.23 -10.64
C ALA A 447 -3.72 2.07 -11.19
N ASP A 448 -3.90 2.01 -12.52
CA ASP A 448 -4.66 0.94 -13.18
C ASP A 448 -3.83 -0.31 -13.48
N ASN A 449 -2.50 -0.18 -13.47
CA ASN A 449 -1.60 -1.24 -13.87
C ASN A 449 -0.88 -1.81 -12.65
N ASP A 450 -0.93 -3.12 -12.52
CA ASP A 450 -0.21 -3.89 -11.51
C ASP A 450 0.96 -4.65 -12.14
N ILE A 451 2.11 -4.74 -11.46
CA ILE A 451 3.28 -5.51 -11.91
C ILE A 451 2.98 -7.01 -12.01
N TYR A 452 2.07 -7.52 -11.19
CA TYR A 452 1.65 -8.92 -11.25
C TYR A 452 0.50 -9.14 -12.24
N HIS A 453 0.11 -8.12 -13.01
CA HIS A 453 -1.03 -8.13 -13.94
C HIS A 453 -2.35 -8.55 -13.25
N ALA A 454 -2.47 -8.32 -11.94
CA ALA A 454 -3.72 -8.57 -11.22
C ALA A 454 -4.77 -7.51 -11.58
N ASN A 455 -6.01 -7.93 -11.77
CA ASN A 455 -7.14 -7.00 -11.88
C ASN A 455 -7.71 -6.67 -10.50
N LEU A 456 -8.49 -5.58 -10.40
CA LEU A 456 -9.12 -5.18 -9.15
C LEU A 456 -10.06 -6.25 -8.57
N TRP A 457 -10.75 -7.02 -9.42
CA TRP A 457 -11.65 -8.10 -8.97
C TRP A 457 -10.92 -9.33 -8.44
N ASP A 458 -9.66 -9.56 -8.83
CA ASP A 458 -8.83 -10.67 -8.36
C ASP A 458 -8.38 -10.49 -6.89
N ILE A 459 -8.51 -9.27 -6.33
CA ILE A 459 -8.00 -8.90 -5.00
C ILE A 459 -9.14 -8.91 -3.98
N LEU A 460 -9.10 -9.78 -2.97
CA LEU A 460 -10.05 -9.74 -1.86
C LEU A 460 -9.45 -8.98 -0.66
N PRO A 461 -9.86 -7.71 -0.38
CA PRO A 461 -9.25 -6.95 0.70
C PRO A 461 -9.79 -7.37 2.08
N GLU A 462 -8.89 -7.80 2.96
CA GLU A 462 -9.16 -7.97 4.39
C GLU A 462 -9.08 -6.66 5.19
N ILE A 463 -8.39 -5.66 4.66
CA ILE A 463 -8.21 -4.33 5.26
C ILE A 463 -9.35 -3.39 4.88
N GLN A 464 -9.49 -2.29 5.64
CA GLN A 464 -10.43 -1.21 5.35
C GLN A 464 -9.72 0.13 5.35
N VAL A 465 -10.06 1.05 4.45
CA VAL A 465 -9.58 2.44 4.54
C VAL A 465 -10.42 3.17 5.58
N ALA A 466 -9.78 3.52 6.70
CA ALA A 466 -10.42 4.21 7.82
C ALA A 466 -10.34 5.74 7.73
N GLY A 467 -9.45 6.27 6.89
CA GLY A 467 -9.35 7.72 6.70
C GLY A 467 -8.20 8.13 5.81
N VAL A 468 -8.05 9.44 5.65
CA VAL A 468 -6.90 10.08 4.98
C VAL A 468 -6.30 11.09 5.95
N THR A 469 -4.99 11.30 5.89
CA THR A 469 -4.29 12.33 6.67
C THR A 469 -4.25 13.65 5.91
N GLY A 470 -3.99 14.77 6.61
CA GLY A 470 -3.70 16.09 6.03
C GLY A 470 -2.70 16.07 4.85
N ASN A 471 -1.75 15.14 4.89
CA ASN A 471 -0.67 15.05 3.90
C ASN A 471 -1.00 14.12 2.72
N GLY A 472 -2.22 13.54 2.67
CA GLY A 472 -2.68 12.64 1.61
C GLY A 472 -2.33 11.16 1.82
N ALA A 473 -1.70 10.80 2.95
CA ALA A 473 -1.48 9.39 3.29
C ALA A 473 -2.80 8.74 3.72
N LEU A 474 -3.06 7.52 3.27
CA LEU A 474 -4.20 6.71 3.70
C LEU A 474 -3.94 6.12 5.09
N VAL A 475 -5.00 6.06 5.89
CA VAL A 475 -5.01 5.32 7.15
C VAL A 475 -5.83 4.05 6.94
N LEU A 476 -5.17 2.92 7.12
CA LEU A 476 -5.75 1.59 6.95
C LEU A 476 -6.07 1.01 8.34
N ASP A 477 -7.25 0.42 8.47
CA ASP A 477 -7.67 -0.38 9.62
C ASP A 477 -7.67 -1.87 9.26
N GLY A 478 -7.50 -2.73 10.27
CA GLY A 478 -7.36 -4.18 10.09
C GLY A 478 -6.00 -4.64 9.56
N CYS A 479 -5.03 -3.73 9.35
CA CYS A 479 -3.69 -4.11 8.93
C CYS A 479 -2.94 -4.87 10.04
N ARG A 480 -2.38 -6.04 9.68
CA ARG A 480 -1.43 -6.76 10.53
C ARG A 480 -0.03 -6.25 10.22
N ALA A 481 0.59 -5.57 11.18
CA ALA A 481 1.96 -5.07 11.05
C ALA A 481 2.94 -5.97 11.81
N ALA A 482 4.07 -6.28 11.19
CA ALA A 482 5.22 -6.92 11.83
C ALA A 482 6.43 -5.99 11.73
N ALA A 483 7.20 -5.84 12.81
CA ALA A 483 8.39 -5.02 12.81
C ALA A 483 9.58 -5.77 12.18
N ILE A 484 10.24 -5.14 11.20
CA ILE A 484 11.46 -5.68 10.60
C ILE A 484 12.65 -5.44 11.55
N ARG A 485 13.40 -6.51 11.86
CA ARG A 485 14.63 -6.46 12.64
C ARG A 485 15.82 -6.31 11.70
N TRP A 486 16.34 -5.08 11.63
CA TRP A 486 17.48 -4.72 10.77
C TRP A 486 18.85 -4.88 11.42
N LYS A 487 18.91 -5.06 12.75
CA LYS A 487 20.15 -4.97 13.54
C LYS A 487 20.94 -6.29 13.65
N ASN A 488 20.24 -7.43 13.77
CA ASN A 488 20.78 -8.77 13.93
C ASN A 488 19.75 -9.89 13.82
N PHE A 489 20.25 -11.07 13.45
CA PHE A 489 19.49 -12.32 13.52
C PHE A 489 19.24 -12.65 15.00
N PRO A 490 17.97 -12.78 15.42
CA PRO A 490 17.63 -13.17 16.79
C PRO A 490 17.90 -14.66 17.02
N ASP A 491 18.01 -15.09 18.28
CA ASP A 491 17.90 -16.51 18.61
C ASP A 491 16.44 -16.93 18.43
N VAL A 492 16.15 -17.73 17.42
CA VAL A 492 14.78 -18.11 17.07
C VAL A 492 14.40 -19.35 17.88
N ALA A 493 13.33 -19.23 18.67
CA ALA A 493 12.78 -20.38 19.37
C ALA A 493 12.01 -21.29 18.40
N PHE A 494 12.25 -22.59 18.48
CA PHE A 494 11.56 -23.61 17.68
C PHE A 494 10.83 -24.59 18.58
N ALA A 495 9.56 -24.84 18.27
CA ALA A 495 8.84 -25.99 18.81
C ALA A 495 8.91 -27.11 17.79
N ASN A 496 9.52 -28.21 18.21
CA ASN A 496 9.67 -29.41 17.40
C ASN A 496 8.62 -30.46 17.81
N THR A 497 8.36 -31.44 16.93
CA THR A 497 7.50 -32.56 17.31
C THR A 497 8.06 -33.23 18.56
N TYR A 498 7.23 -33.35 19.60
CA TYR A 498 7.64 -33.94 20.86
C TYR A 498 8.09 -35.38 20.64
N SER A 499 9.27 -35.70 21.17
CA SER A 499 9.86 -37.02 21.10
C SER A 499 10.62 -37.27 22.39
N LEU A 500 10.13 -38.21 23.20
CA LEU A 500 10.77 -38.62 24.45
C LEU A 500 12.23 -39.04 24.22
N THR A 501 12.49 -39.78 23.13
CA THR A 501 13.85 -40.22 22.78
C THR A 501 14.77 -39.03 22.49
N ARG A 502 14.34 -38.04 21.69
CA ARG A 502 15.12 -36.81 21.44
C ARG A 502 15.37 -35.99 22.70
N THR A 503 14.37 -35.84 23.58
CA THR A 503 14.51 -35.09 24.84
C THR A 503 15.50 -35.77 25.79
N VAL A 504 15.39 -37.09 25.97
CA VAL A 504 16.34 -37.85 26.80
C VAL A 504 17.75 -37.78 26.20
N VAL A 505 17.90 -38.05 24.90
CA VAL A 505 19.21 -38.04 24.22
C VAL A 505 19.85 -36.64 24.25
N GLY A 506 19.08 -35.59 24.00
CA GLY A 506 19.55 -34.20 24.09
C GLY A 506 19.95 -33.75 25.49
N SER A 507 19.47 -34.43 26.54
CA SER A 507 19.85 -34.15 27.94
C SER A 507 21.17 -34.82 28.34
N ILE A 508 21.55 -35.94 27.71
CA ILE A 508 22.78 -36.70 28.02
C ILE A 508 24.07 -35.84 28.01
N PRO A 509 24.31 -34.95 27.02
CA PRO A 509 25.45 -34.04 27.01
C PRO A 509 25.70 -33.27 28.31
N TYR A 510 24.63 -32.75 28.93
CA TYR A 510 24.71 -31.94 30.15
C TYR A 510 25.14 -32.76 31.36
N PHE A 511 24.93 -34.08 31.37
CA PHE A 511 25.43 -34.95 32.44
C PHE A 511 26.92 -35.30 32.31
N SER A 512 27.65 -34.84 31.28
CA SER A 512 29.06 -35.23 31.11
C SER A 512 29.96 -34.69 32.24
N TRP A 513 29.79 -33.41 32.62
CA TRP A 513 30.59 -32.77 33.67
C TRP A 513 30.36 -33.31 35.08
N PRO A 514 29.11 -33.53 35.55
CA PRO A 514 28.86 -34.17 36.85
C PRO A 514 29.57 -35.51 37.01
N PHE A 515 29.61 -36.35 35.96
CA PHE A 515 30.31 -37.64 36.01
C PHE A 515 31.84 -37.47 36.15
N ILE A 516 32.43 -36.46 35.51
CA ILE A 516 33.87 -36.15 35.66
C ILE A 516 34.16 -35.63 37.09
N VAL A 517 33.37 -34.69 37.60
CA VAL A 517 33.53 -34.12 38.95
C VAL A 517 33.36 -35.19 40.04
N ILE A 518 32.32 -36.01 39.95
CA ILE A 518 32.09 -37.13 40.88
C ILE A 518 33.24 -38.13 40.81
N GLY A 519 33.71 -38.46 39.60
CA GLY A 519 34.85 -39.36 39.42
C GLY A 519 36.12 -38.85 40.09
N VAL A 520 36.46 -37.56 39.94
CA VAL A 520 37.60 -36.92 40.62
C VAL A 520 37.44 -36.94 42.14
N GLY A 521 36.25 -36.67 42.68
CA GLY A 521 35.98 -36.70 44.12
C GLY A 521 36.07 -38.09 44.77
N ILE A 522 35.78 -39.17 44.04
CA ILE A 522 35.80 -40.55 44.58
C ILE A 522 37.21 -41.17 44.61
N ILE A 523 38.14 -40.69 43.76
CA ILE A 523 39.52 -41.20 43.68
C ILE A 523 40.26 -41.22 45.03
N PRO A 524 40.25 -40.14 45.84
CA PRO A 524 40.97 -40.12 47.12
C PRO A 524 40.33 -40.98 48.22
N ASP A 525 39.00 -41.08 48.30
CA ASP A 525 38.31 -41.50 49.53
C ASP A 525 37.67 -42.90 49.50
N THR A 526 37.31 -43.45 48.33
CA THR A 526 36.47 -44.67 48.28
C THR A 526 36.99 -45.77 47.36
N SER A 527 37.23 -45.47 46.09
CA SER A 527 37.67 -46.48 45.11
C SER A 527 38.33 -45.82 43.91
N ARG A 528 39.65 -46.03 43.78
CA ARG A 528 40.42 -45.57 42.61
C ARG A 528 39.85 -46.13 41.30
N ALA A 529 39.48 -47.41 41.30
CA ALA A 529 38.87 -48.06 40.13
C ALA A 529 37.51 -47.44 39.76
N GLY A 530 36.66 -47.19 40.75
CA GLY A 530 35.35 -46.54 40.53
C GLY A 530 35.50 -45.14 39.95
N GLY A 531 36.37 -44.32 40.54
CA GLY A 531 36.64 -42.96 40.06
C GLY A 531 37.15 -42.92 38.61
N ILE A 532 38.07 -43.81 38.24
CA ILE A 532 38.58 -43.93 36.85
C ILE A 532 37.43 -44.28 35.88
N VAL A 533 36.55 -45.22 36.22
CA VAL A 533 35.41 -45.59 35.37
C VAL A 533 34.47 -44.41 35.14
N PHE A 534 34.14 -43.64 36.18
CA PHE A 534 33.29 -42.44 36.07
C PHE A 534 33.92 -41.36 35.17
N ILE A 535 35.23 -41.14 35.27
CA ILE A 535 35.97 -40.17 34.43
C ILE A 535 35.97 -40.62 32.96
N VAL A 536 36.33 -41.87 32.67
CA VAL A 536 36.35 -42.43 31.31
C VAL A 536 34.95 -42.30 30.67
N PHE A 537 33.91 -42.66 31.40
CA PHE A 537 32.54 -42.55 30.92
C PHE A 537 32.09 -41.09 30.69
N GLY A 538 32.53 -40.16 31.53
CA GLY A 538 32.33 -38.72 31.32
C GLY A 538 32.99 -38.21 30.03
N PHE A 539 34.23 -38.62 29.77
CA PHE A 539 34.94 -38.26 28.53
C PHE A 539 34.30 -38.88 27.27
N ILE A 540 33.85 -40.13 27.32
CA ILE A 540 33.12 -40.76 26.19
C ILE A 540 31.85 -39.97 25.86
N ARG A 541 31.06 -39.58 26.89
CA ARG A 541 29.87 -38.73 26.70
C ARG A 541 30.22 -37.36 26.16
N LEU A 542 31.31 -36.75 26.63
CA LEU A 542 31.77 -35.44 26.14
C LEU A 542 32.18 -35.52 24.65
N LEU A 543 32.81 -36.60 24.22
CA LEU A 543 33.18 -36.82 22.82
C LEU A 543 31.95 -37.05 21.91
N LEU A 544 30.94 -37.77 22.40
CA LEU A 544 29.65 -37.98 21.68
C LEU A 544 28.71 -36.78 21.76
N SER A 545 28.97 -35.83 22.66
CA SER A 545 28.03 -34.76 22.98
C SER A 545 27.64 -33.84 21.81
N PRO A 546 28.50 -33.51 20.81
CA PRO A 546 28.07 -32.74 19.64
C PRO A 546 26.94 -33.42 18.86
N ALA A 547 27.06 -34.74 18.61
CA ALA A 547 26.05 -35.50 17.87
C ALA A 547 24.74 -35.64 18.65
N LEU A 548 24.83 -35.93 19.95
CA LEU A 548 23.66 -36.10 20.82
C LEU A 548 22.89 -34.78 20.97
N LEU A 549 23.58 -33.64 21.07
CA LEU A 549 22.96 -32.32 21.16
C LEU A 549 22.19 -31.95 19.88
N LEU A 550 22.75 -32.24 18.70
CA LEU A 550 22.07 -32.01 17.42
C LEU A 550 20.92 -32.98 17.15
N TYR A 551 21.03 -34.26 17.53
CA TYR A 551 19.89 -35.20 17.50
C TYR A 551 18.76 -34.72 18.44
N GLY A 552 19.11 -34.22 19.62
CA GLY A 552 18.17 -33.57 20.54
C GLY A 552 17.44 -32.40 19.87
N LYS A 553 18.15 -31.52 19.16
CA LYS A 553 17.56 -30.31 18.57
C LYS A 553 16.88 -30.49 17.20
N SER A 554 17.24 -31.48 16.38
CA SER A 554 16.46 -31.95 15.21
C SER A 554 15.84 -30.84 14.34
N GLY A 555 14.66 -31.02 13.75
CA GLY A 555 13.86 -32.25 13.60
C GLY A 555 12.79 -32.04 12.52
N ARG A 556 11.52 -32.39 12.80
CA ARG A 556 10.42 -31.59 12.22
C ARG A 556 10.12 -30.42 13.15
N ILE A 557 9.97 -29.24 12.54
CA ILE A 557 9.47 -28.02 13.18
C ILE A 557 7.96 -27.98 13.03
N VAL A 558 7.29 -27.81 14.16
CA VAL A 558 5.84 -27.60 14.22
C VAL A 558 5.56 -26.11 14.19
N THR A 559 6.28 -25.32 14.99
CA THR A 559 6.19 -23.86 14.99
C THR A 559 7.56 -23.21 15.21
N ALA A 560 7.83 -22.11 14.51
CA ALA A 560 8.98 -21.24 14.75
C ALA A 560 8.48 -19.92 15.33
N GLN A 561 9.25 -19.29 16.21
CA GLN A 561 8.94 -17.94 16.70
C GLN A 561 8.94 -16.98 15.49
N PRO A 562 7.83 -16.27 15.22
CA PRO A 562 7.76 -15.35 14.09
C PRO A 562 8.69 -14.16 14.27
N TRP A 563 9.54 -13.94 13.27
CA TRP A 563 10.47 -12.82 13.12
C TRP A 563 10.57 -12.44 11.65
N LEU A 564 10.60 -11.13 11.41
CA LEU A 564 10.88 -10.55 10.11
C LEU A 564 12.26 -9.90 10.16
N ILE A 565 13.22 -10.39 9.40
CA ILE A 565 14.63 -9.99 9.46
C ILE A 565 15.03 -9.36 8.13
N GLY A 566 15.55 -8.14 8.18
CA GLY A 566 15.96 -7.40 6.98
C GLY A 566 17.47 -7.30 6.88
N VAL A 567 18.01 -7.53 5.69
CA VAL A 567 19.44 -7.43 5.36
C VAL A 567 19.61 -6.61 4.08
N LYS A 568 20.53 -5.66 4.06
CA LYS A 568 20.97 -4.94 2.85
C LYS A 568 21.91 -5.84 2.03
N GLY A 569 21.62 -5.97 0.75
CA GLY A 569 22.27 -6.86 -0.21
C GLY A 569 21.56 -8.20 -0.40
N VAL A 570 22.05 -8.98 -1.36
CA VAL A 570 21.48 -10.27 -1.77
C VAL A 570 22.13 -11.43 -1.00
N ILE A 571 21.45 -11.97 0.01
CA ILE A 571 21.96 -13.09 0.82
C ILE A 571 21.48 -14.44 0.27
N ASP A 572 22.37 -15.43 0.24
CA ASP A 572 22.03 -16.80 -0.17
C ASP A 572 21.33 -17.58 0.96
N ARG A 573 20.50 -18.54 0.56
CA ARG A 573 19.71 -19.46 1.37
C ARG A 573 20.57 -20.20 2.40
N GLU A 574 21.75 -20.64 1.99
CA GLU A 574 22.72 -21.32 2.87
C GLU A 574 23.26 -20.37 3.95
N MET A 575 23.61 -19.14 3.56
CA MET A 575 24.08 -18.14 4.53
C MET A 575 22.98 -17.78 5.54
N VAL A 576 21.72 -17.67 5.10
CA VAL A 576 20.56 -17.44 5.99
C VAL A 576 20.38 -18.60 6.99
N GLU A 577 20.41 -19.85 6.52
CA GLU A 577 20.31 -21.04 7.38
C GLU A 577 21.46 -21.11 8.40
N GLY A 578 22.67 -20.74 7.99
CA GLY A 578 23.83 -20.63 8.88
C GLY A 578 23.61 -19.63 10.02
N HIS A 579 23.02 -18.47 9.74
CA HIS A 579 22.76 -17.43 10.74
C HIS A 579 21.49 -17.66 11.57
N LEU A 580 20.51 -18.45 11.11
CA LEU A 580 19.30 -18.78 11.87
C LEU A 580 19.45 -20.03 12.74
N TYR A 581 20.13 -21.05 12.24
CA TYR A 581 20.20 -22.38 12.86
C TYR A 581 21.61 -22.73 13.38
N GLY A 582 22.60 -21.87 13.11
CA GLY A 582 23.99 -22.09 13.51
C GLY A 582 24.80 -22.96 12.54
N GLY A 583 24.26 -23.35 11.38
CA GLY A 583 24.99 -24.03 10.32
C GLY A 583 24.13 -24.59 9.19
N THR A 584 24.76 -24.96 8.08
CA THR A 584 24.12 -25.46 6.85
C THR A 584 24.18 -26.99 6.77
N ILE A 585 23.09 -27.61 6.30
CA ILE A 585 22.87 -29.06 6.38
C ILE A 585 23.32 -29.80 5.12
N ALA A 586 23.72 -29.08 4.07
CA ALA A 586 23.89 -29.66 2.72
C ALA A 586 24.87 -30.85 2.63
N HIS A 587 25.66 -31.12 3.68
CA HIS A 587 26.66 -32.20 3.70
C HIS A 587 26.48 -33.31 4.76
N PHE A 588 25.41 -33.32 5.57
CA PHE A 588 25.21 -34.42 6.54
C PHE A 588 24.28 -35.53 6.01
N PRO A 589 24.74 -36.79 5.90
CA PRO A 589 23.88 -37.90 5.52
C PRO A 589 22.87 -38.21 6.65
N LYS A 590 21.59 -37.98 6.38
CA LYS A 590 20.36 -38.59 6.98
C LYS A 590 20.11 -38.48 8.49
N ILE A 591 21.09 -38.19 9.34
CA ILE A 591 20.96 -38.34 10.82
C ILE A 591 20.24 -37.14 11.48
N VAL A 592 20.32 -35.94 10.90
CA VAL A 592 19.82 -34.68 11.48
C VAL A 592 19.11 -33.88 10.38
N HIS A 593 17.78 -33.88 10.36
CA HIS A 593 17.00 -32.94 9.55
C HIS A 593 16.81 -31.65 10.36
N LEU A 594 17.53 -30.59 9.99
CA LEU A 594 17.26 -29.21 10.43
C LEU A 594 16.35 -28.54 9.38
N PRO A 595 15.63 -27.46 9.75
CA PRO A 595 14.75 -26.73 8.84
C PRO A 595 15.49 -26.09 7.66
N THR A 596 14.77 -25.94 6.56
CA THR A 596 15.25 -25.28 5.33
C THR A 596 14.44 -24.02 5.07
N VAL A 597 15.12 -22.95 4.66
CA VAL A 597 14.47 -21.72 4.21
C VAL A 597 14.18 -21.84 2.71
N TYR A 598 13.04 -21.33 2.25
CA TYR A 598 12.65 -21.37 0.84
C TYR A 598 12.63 -19.98 0.22
N LEU A 599 12.92 -19.88 -1.07
CA LEU A 599 12.64 -18.65 -1.83
C LEU A 599 11.13 -18.45 -1.96
N THR A 600 10.69 -17.20 -1.90
CA THR A 600 9.26 -16.91 -2.04
C THR A 600 8.75 -17.31 -3.44
N PRO A 601 7.61 -18.00 -3.54
CA PRO A 601 6.99 -18.32 -4.83
C PRO A 601 6.20 -17.16 -5.42
N SER A 602 5.93 -16.11 -4.64
CA SER A 602 5.07 -14.97 -5.01
C SER A 602 5.43 -13.73 -4.16
N SER A 603 4.87 -12.56 -4.52
CA SER A 603 4.93 -11.30 -3.74
C SER A 603 6.22 -10.48 -3.85
N SER A 604 7.14 -10.84 -4.74
CA SER A 604 8.28 -10.01 -5.16
C SER A 604 8.37 -9.97 -6.69
N PRO A 605 8.82 -8.87 -7.31
CA PRO A 605 9.10 -8.82 -8.76
C PRO A 605 10.08 -9.91 -9.23
N PHE A 606 10.95 -10.39 -8.35
CA PHE A 606 11.90 -11.47 -8.63
C PHE A 606 11.27 -12.87 -8.46
N SER A 607 10.01 -12.99 -8.06
CA SER A 607 9.41 -14.29 -7.74
C SER A 607 9.16 -15.10 -9.01
N THR A 608 9.95 -16.15 -9.21
CA THR A 608 9.70 -17.17 -10.23
C THR A 608 9.25 -18.47 -9.56
N LEU A 609 8.11 -19.02 -9.99
CA LEU A 609 7.59 -20.30 -9.49
C LEU A 609 8.47 -21.47 -9.96
N GLU A 610 8.87 -22.34 -9.05
CA GLU A 610 9.50 -23.62 -9.40
C GLU A 610 8.44 -24.60 -9.95
N GLN A 611 8.69 -25.28 -11.07
CA GLN A 611 7.74 -26.16 -11.79
C GLN A 611 7.35 -27.47 -11.04
N LEU A 612 7.44 -27.52 -9.71
CA LEU A 612 7.20 -28.71 -8.89
C LEU A 612 5.87 -28.66 -8.14
N ALA A 613 5.40 -29.82 -7.66
CA ALA A 613 4.18 -29.98 -6.86
C ALA A 613 4.15 -29.25 -5.49
N ARG A 614 5.18 -28.46 -5.15
CA ARG A 614 5.26 -27.67 -3.92
C ARG A 614 5.41 -26.19 -4.27
N ARG A 615 4.63 -25.32 -3.61
CA ARG A 615 4.68 -23.86 -3.79
C ARG A 615 6.00 -23.28 -3.28
N LYS A 616 7.05 -23.26 -4.13
CA LYS A 616 8.41 -22.78 -3.82
C LYS A 616 8.94 -21.88 -4.94
N GLY A 617 9.80 -20.94 -4.57
CA GLY A 617 10.53 -20.12 -5.53
C GLY A 617 11.71 -20.86 -6.15
N SER A 618 12.00 -20.59 -7.41
CA SER A 618 13.17 -21.10 -8.16
C SER A 618 14.50 -20.53 -7.65
N ASP A 619 15.57 -21.32 -7.63
CA ASP A 619 16.92 -20.82 -7.26
C ASP A 619 17.45 -19.74 -8.22
N LYS A 620 16.90 -19.62 -9.44
CA LYS A 620 17.22 -18.54 -10.38
C LYS A 620 17.02 -17.14 -9.79
N GLN A 621 16.09 -16.99 -8.85
CA GLN A 621 15.80 -15.71 -8.20
C GLN A 621 17.03 -15.08 -7.51
N TYR A 622 17.94 -15.91 -6.98
CA TYR A 622 19.18 -15.42 -6.36
C TYR A 622 20.13 -14.82 -7.40
N GLU A 623 20.31 -15.49 -8.54
CA GLU A 623 21.20 -14.99 -9.60
C GLU A 623 20.62 -13.72 -10.25
N ASP A 624 19.32 -13.68 -10.52
CA ASP A 624 18.64 -12.49 -11.06
C ASP A 624 18.76 -11.29 -10.10
N ALA A 625 18.58 -11.51 -8.79
CA ALA A 625 18.75 -10.47 -7.78
C ALA A 625 20.20 -9.96 -7.69
N LYS A 626 21.19 -10.84 -7.85
CA LYS A 626 22.62 -10.52 -7.82
C LYS A 626 23.09 -9.78 -9.06
N GLU A 627 22.51 -10.08 -10.23
CA GLU A 627 22.71 -9.30 -11.45
C GLU A 627 22.13 -7.88 -11.28
N GLN A 628 20.90 -7.77 -10.74
CA GLN A 628 20.30 -6.47 -10.44
C GLN A 628 21.09 -5.66 -9.41
N GLU A 629 21.68 -6.29 -8.38
CA GLU A 629 22.54 -5.58 -7.41
C GLU A 629 23.76 -4.93 -8.06
N LYS A 630 24.28 -5.51 -9.15
CA LYS A 630 25.44 -4.98 -9.89
C LYS A 630 25.07 -3.93 -10.92
N ASN A 631 23.97 -4.13 -11.64
CA ASN A 631 23.64 -3.38 -12.86
C ASN A 631 22.40 -2.48 -12.72
N GLY A 632 21.61 -2.65 -11.66
CA GLY A 632 20.31 -2.01 -11.49
C GLY A 632 20.35 -0.67 -10.74
N PRO A 633 19.33 0.19 -10.93
CA PRO A 633 19.12 1.34 -10.06
C PRO A 633 18.62 0.90 -8.68
N GLY A 634 19.15 1.55 -7.62
CA GLY A 634 18.75 1.33 -6.23
C GLY A 634 19.58 0.29 -5.48
N HIS A 635 19.28 0.10 -4.19
CA HIS A 635 19.93 -0.90 -3.35
C HIS A 635 19.04 -2.14 -3.20
N MET A 636 19.65 -3.32 -3.33
CA MET A 636 18.96 -4.58 -3.07
C MET A 636 18.88 -4.86 -1.57
N TYR A 637 17.79 -5.50 -1.17
CA TYR A 637 17.53 -5.94 0.20
C TYR A 637 16.95 -7.36 0.18
N THR A 638 17.28 -8.14 1.21
CA THR A 638 16.67 -9.43 1.48
C THR A 638 15.85 -9.36 2.75
N LEU A 639 14.59 -9.80 2.66
CA LEU A 639 13.68 -9.97 3.79
C LEU A 639 13.52 -11.46 4.07
N ILE A 640 13.63 -11.86 5.35
CA ILE A 640 13.53 -13.24 5.80
C ILE A 640 12.40 -13.34 6.82
N ASP A 641 11.43 -14.21 6.56
CA ASP A 641 10.35 -14.54 7.48
C ASP A 641 10.54 -15.94 8.07
N THR A 642 10.75 -16.01 9.38
CA THR A 642 10.95 -17.29 10.09
C THR A 642 9.66 -18.08 10.30
N TYR A 643 8.48 -17.43 10.25
CA TYR A 643 7.20 -18.14 10.42
C TYR A 643 6.84 -18.97 9.20
N SER A 644 6.88 -18.36 8.01
CA SER A 644 6.73 -19.06 6.73
C SER A 644 7.99 -19.85 6.31
N SER A 645 9.13 -19.58 6.95
CA SER A 645 10.45 -20.03 6.50
C SER A 645 10.76 -19.63 5.05
N THR A 646 10.36 -18.40 4.66
CA THR A 646 10.62 -17.86 3.31
C THR A 646 11.57 -16.67 3.33
N MET A 647 12.30 -16.48 2.24
CA MET A 647 13.10 -15.28 2.00
C MET A 647 12.77 -14.66 0.64
N TYR A 648 12.85 -13.33 0.56
CA TYR A 648 12.37 -12.56 -0.59
C TYR A 648 13.23 -11.32 -0.84
N TYR A 649 13.64 -11.15 -2.11
CA TYR A 649 14.46 -10.05 -2.58
C TYR A 649 13.61 -8.88 -3.06
N PHE A 650 14.04 -7.65 -2.80
CA PHE A 650 13.38 -6.44 -3.30
C PHE A 650 14.40 -5.30 -3.45
N CYS A 651 14.12 -4.38 -4.36
CA CYS A 651 14.91 -3.15 -4.51
C CYS A 651 14.23 -2.01 -3.74
N ALA A 652 15.02 -1.14 -3.12
CA ALA A 652 14.56 0.14 -2.58
C ALA A 652 15.59 1.24 -2.90
N GLU A 653 15.08 2.42 -3.28
CA GLU A 653 15.87 3.63 -3.61
C GLU A 653 16.07 4.55 -2.41
#